data_AF-A0A9W7Y3H5-F1
#
_entry.id   AF-A0A9W7Y3H5-F1
#
_cell.length_a   1.000
_cell.length_b   1.000
_cell.length_c   1.000
_cell.angle_alpha   90.00
_cell.angle_beta   90.00
_cell.angle_gamma   90.00
#
_symmetry.space_group_name_H-M   'P 1'
#
loop_
_entity.id
_entity.type
_entity.pdbx_description
1 polymer ?
#
loop_
_entity_poly.entity_id
_entity_poly.type
_entity_poly.pdbx_seq_one_letter_code
_entity_poly.pdbx_strand_id
1 'polypeptide(L)'
;MKNTSRAAPPTGTTADLSKVKKQKPNSKTQNKLRMVKELLAAKRSKELDTVKQGGNSSSANSVHQKPLASSRPTVNARSQNGKTKSSPGLSKLQQKMQQKLKGARFRWINEALYTTTGDKAFEMVQNDPRIFEEYHQGFSAQVEKWPVNPVDVFIKQLQQRDRLVVADMGCGEAKLAATVGNQHTVHSFDLVAYNNLITPCNIADVPLADAAADMVIFCLALMGTDFIKFIREANRILRQGGELKIAEVVSRITDVAAFVSELETQGFKLKHKDTANKMFIMLDFIKIGPFSESSSKSSNPELLKPQLAKDLYRAERAVIFPGQGSQYIGMGKDLSERYVAARHVFEEVDDVLGIKLSETMFTGNPQELMLTKNAQPAIVAVSVAGLRVLEHGTGMRASDIYSFAMGHSVGEYSALIAANVISLADGIRLVRTRGEAMQDAVKERNYAMSACILRKSRMVDVIADVDRVQQELSRENSDNDEVVQVANINSSSQVVLSGTRHAVDRALASLQSKRLAMRAVNLPVSAPFHCSLMAPAKQTLASRIAELKPIRDPSVWTMPVISNVTAEPHTAAESVEALLAEQVDRPVLWLQSMQFLKNRHAISRWGAMGPGNVVGNLVGKEFAKDIVRRLSDADALDDFIAVLDRQTKRGF
;
A
#
# COMPACT_ATOMS: atom_id res chain seq x y z
N MET A 1 62.55 34.89 -5.80
CA MET A 1 63.01 34.02 -6.90
C MET A 1 64.36 33.46 -6.48
N LYS A 2 64.61 32.16 -6.29
CA LYS A 2 64.35 31.02 -7.18
C LYS A 2 64.08 29.72 -6.41
N ASN A 3 63.33 28.84 -7.07
CA ASN A 3 62.81 27.53 -6.67
C ASN A 3 63.86 26.43 -6.41
N THR A 4 63.47 25.48 -5.56
CA THR A 4 63.24 24.02 -5.79
C THR A 4 63.64 23.27 -4.51
N SER A 5 62.84 22.41 -3.90
CA SER A 5 62.43 21.09 -4.38
C SER A 5 61.42 20.44 -3.40
N ARG A 6 60.66 19.47 -3.91
CA ARG A 6 59.61 18.67 -3.25
C ARG A 6 60.13 17.76 -2.13
N ALA A 7 59.30 17.55 -1.09
CA ALA A 7 59.32 16.33 -0.27
C ALA A 7 57.89 15.89 0.12
N ALA A 8 57.69 14.57 0.15
CA ALA A 8 56.43 13.82 0.24
C ALA A 8 55.80 13.80 1.67
N PRO A 9 54.54 13.35 1.83
CA PRO A 9 53.79 13.48 3.08
C PRO A 9 54.01 12.28 4.04
N PRO A 10 53.97 12.49 5.37
CA PRO A 10 53.98 11.38 6.31
C PRO A 10 52.57 10.85 6.63
N THR A 11 52.58 9.55 6.85
CA THR A 11 51.55 8.58 7.19
C THR A 11 50.82 8.87 8.50
N GLY A 12 49.52 8.58 8.52
CA GLY A 12 48.65 8.71 9.69
C GLY A 12 48.93 7.68 10.78
N THR A 13 48.95 8.18 12.02
CA THR A 13 48.98 7.42 13.27
C THR A 13 47.59 7.41 13.89
N THR A 14 47.16 6.21 14.28
CA THR A 14 45.98 5.89 15.09
C THR A 14 46.06 6.50 16.49
N ALA A 15 44.99 7.17 16.95
CA ALA A 15 44.84 7.59 18.35
C ALA A 15 43.41 7.38 18.87
N ASP A 16 43.25 6.27 19.59
CA ASP A 16 42.55 6.05 20.87
C ASP A 16 41.30 6.89 21.23
N LEU A 17 40.14 6.25 21.12
CA LEU A 17 38.84 6.66 21.65
C LEU A 17 38.65 6.11 23.08
N SER A 18 39.25 6.75 24.08
CA SER A 18 38.95 6.42 25.48
C SER A 18 39.02 7.64 26.40
N LYS A 19 37.99 8.50 26.35
CA LYS A 19 37.52 9.36 27.48
C LYS A 19 36.31 10.20 27.05
N VAL A 20 35.09 9.65 27.20
CA VAL A 20 33.86 10.44 27.31
C VAL A 20 33.21 10.13 28.65
N LYS A 21 33.27 11.09 29.59
CA LYS A 21 32.62 11.02 30.89
C LYS A 21 31.09 11.04 30.71
N LYS A 22 30.41 10.00 31.21
CA LYS A 22 28.93 9.93 31.31
C LYS A 22 28.43 11.00 32.31
N GLN A 23 27.70 11.99 31.84
CA GLN A 23 26.89 12.87 32.71
C GLN A 23 25.59 12.15 33.12
N LYS A 24 25.29 12.12 34.42
CA LYS A 24 24.00 11.63 34.95
C LYS A 24 22.89 12.66 34.65
N PRO A 25 21.67 12.22 34.29
CA PRO A 25 20.57 13.13 33.97
C PRO A 25 20.06 13.89 35.21
N ASN A 26 19.73 15.18 35.01
CA ASN A 26 19.24 16.11 36.03
C ASN A 26 17.85 15.68 36.59
N SER A 27 17.59 15.99 37.87
CA SER A 27 16.43 15.58 38.67
C SER A 27 15.07 15.92 38.06
N LYS A 28 14.98 16.99 37.24
CA LYS A 28 13.76 17.35 36.50
C LYS A 28 13.37 16.31 35.44
N THR A 29 14.34 15.63 34.83
CA THR A 29 14.09 14.59 33.82
C THR A 29 13.62 13.27 34.46
N GLN A 30 14.13 12.95 35.66
CA GLN A 30 13.68 11.78 36.42
C GLN A 30 12.23 11.95 36.92
N ASN A 31 11.84 13.14 37.36
CA ASN A 31 10.46 13.42 37.78
C ASN A 31 9.45 13.32 36.61
N LYS A 32 9.82 13.76 35.40
CA LYS A 32 8.98 13.57 34.20
C LYS A 32 8.82 12.10 33.81
N LEU A 33 9.90 11.30 33.89
CA LEU A 33 9.82 9.86 33.59
C LEU A 33 8.96 9.09 34.60
N ARG A 34 8.98 9.48 35.86
CA ARG A 34 8.15 8.87 36.92
C ARG A 34 6.66 9.16 36.70
N MET A 35 6.33 10.42 36.39
CA MET A 35 4.95 10.83 36.12
C MET A 35 4.34 10.13 34.91
N VAL A 36 5.14 9.91 33.85
CA VAL A 36 4.72 9.14 32.66
C VAL A 36 4.50 7.66 32.99
N LYS A 37 5.32 7.05 33.86
CA LYS A 37 5.13 5.66 34.28
C LYS A 37 3.87 5.47 35.15
N GLU A 38 3.58 6.42 36.04
CA GLU A 38 2.37 6.40 36.89
C GLU A 38 1.09 6.59 36.04
N LEU A 39 1.13 7.45 35.02
CA LEU A 39 0.03 7.63 34.05
C LEU A 39 -0.23 6.37 33.19
N LEU A 40 0.82 5.66 32.79
CA LEU A 40 0.70 4.42 32.01
C LEU A 40 0.19 3.25 32.87
N ALA A 41 0.51 3.21 34.16
CA ALA A 41 -0.02 2.21 35.09
C ALA A 41 -1.52 2.42 35.38
N ALA A 42 -1.97 3.67 35.52
CA ALA A 42 -3.38 4.01 35.73
C ALA A 42 -4.27 3.73 34.50
N LYS A 43 -3.69 3.75 33.29
CA LYS A 43 -4.40 3.40 32.05
C LYS A 43 -4.61 1.89 31.90
N ARG A 44 -3.63 1.08 32.35
CA ARG A 44 -3.69 -0.39 32.34
C ARG A 44 -4.72 -0.98 33.31
N SER A 45 -4.99 -0.32 34.45
CA SER A 45 -5.99 -0.82 35.39
C SER A 45 -7.43 -0.60 34.92
N LYS A 46 -7.69 0.43 34.08
CA LYS A 46 -9.03 0.71 33.53
C LYS A 46 -9.44 -0.20 32.38
N GLU A 47 -8.49 -0.81 31.67
CA GLU A 47 -8.76 -1.77 30.59
C GLU A 47 -9.05 -3.19 31.09
N LEU A 48 -8.69 -3.52 32.35
CA LEU A 48 -8.92 -4.83 32.94
C LEU A 48 -10.34 -4.99 33.55
N ASP A 49 -11.05 -3.90 33.81
CA ASP A 49 -12.40 -3.94 34.38
C ASP A 49 -13.52 -4.05 33.33
N THR A 50 -13.22 -3.84 32.05
CA THR A 50 -14.21 -3.85 30.95
C THR A 50 -14.42 -5.23 30.30
N VAL A 51 -13.67 -6.26 30.71
CA VAL A 51 -13.72 -7.61 30.11
C VAL A 51 -14.59 -8.60 30.92
N LYS A 52 -15.16 -8.19 32.05
CA LYS A 52 -15.90 -9.10 32.97
C LYS A 52 -17.43 -9.08 32.89
N GLN A 53 -18.06 -8.39 31.94
CA GLN A 53 -19.51 -8.46 31.76
C GLN A 53 -19.89 -8.61 30.28
N GLY A 54 -20.39 -9.79 29.92
CA GLY A 54 -20.91 -10.07 28.58
C GLY A 54 -21.04 -11.57 28.28
N GLY A 55 -21.71 -12.33 29.15
CA GLY A 55 -22.05 -13.73 28.94
C GLY A 55 -23.57 -13.93 28.82
N ASN A 56 -23.95 -14.84 27.92
CA ASN A 56 -25.26 -15.48 27.69
C ASN A 56 -26.36 -14.70 26.96
N SER A 57 -26.70 -15.17 25.75
CA SER A 57 -27.97 -15.91 25.56
C SER A 57 -27.99 -16.65 24.21
N SER A 58 -28.39 -17.91 24.30
CA SER A 58 -28.69 -18.85 23.24
C SER A 58 -30.18 -18.77 22.88
N SER A 59 -30.54 -18.96 21.62
CA SER A 59 -31.83 -19.56 21.26
C SER A 59 -31.76 -20.23 19.88
N ALA A 60 -32.18 -21.48 19.90
CA ALA A 60 -32.25 -22.40 18.79
C ALA A 60 -33.44 -22.08 17.86
N ASN A 61 -33.33 -22.46 16.58
CA ASN A 61 -34.47 -22.92 15.80
C ASN A 61 -34.01 -23.94 14.77
N SER A 62 -34.53 -25.16 14.95
CA SER A 62 -34.43 -26.33 14.09
C SER A 62 -35.54 -26.34 13.02
N VAL A 63 -35.44 -27.33 12.11
CA VAL A 63 -36.53 -27.93 11.31
C VAL A 63 -36.70 -27.27 9.90
N HIS A 64 -36.64 -27.92 8.72
CA HIS A 64 -36.86 -29.31 8.28
C HIS A 64 -36.06 -29.60 6.98
N GLN A 65 -35.48 -30.80 6.87
CA GLN A 65 -35.16 -31.48 5.61
C GLN A 65 -36.24 -32.52 5.29
N LYS A 66 -36.52 -32.75 4.00
CA LYS A 66 -37.03 -34.02 3.43
C LYS A 66 -36.64 -34.13 1.95
N PRO A 67 -36.56 -35.34 1.36
CA PRO A 67 -35.37 -35.82 0.68
C PRO A 67 -35.53 -35.96 -0.84
N LEU A 68 -34.41 -35.89 -1.57
CA LEU A 68 -34.32 -36.26 -2.98
C LEU A 68 -34.44 -37.78 -3.16
N ALA A 69 -35.36 -38.19 -4.02
CA ALA A 69 -35.46 -39.54 -4.55
C ALA A 69 -34.54 -39.73 -5.76
N SER A 70 -33.99 -40.94 -5.83
CA SER A 70 -33.12 -41.52 -6.85
C SER A 70 -33.72 -41.52 -8.25
N SER A 71 -32.93 -41.15 -9.26
CA SER A 71 -32.92 -41.84 -10.56
C SER A 71 -31.64 -41.49 -11.36
N ARG A 72 -30.84 -42.52 -11.65
CA ARG A 72 -29.90 -42.51 -12.79
C ARG A 72 -30.73 -42.54 -14.07
N PRO A 73 -30.27 -41.87 -15.14
CA PRO A 73 -29.92 -42.68 -16.31
C PRO A 73 -28.66 -42.18 -17.06
N THR A 74 -27.77 -43.15 -17.29
CA THR A 74 -27.05 -43.44 -18.55
C THR A 74 -26.52 -42.29 -19.41
N VAL A 75 -25.19 -42.22 -19.44
CA VAL A 75 -24.38 -41.58 -20.48
C VAL A 75 -24.67 -42.24 -21.83
N ASN A 76 -25.22 -41.47 -22.77
CA ASN A 76 -25.23 -41.83 -24.19
C ASN A 76 -24.29 -40.88 -24.94
N ALA A 77 -23.17 -41.45 -25.41
CA ALA A 77 -22.29 -40.83 -26.37
C ALA A 77 -23.06 -40.57 -27.67
N ARG A 78 -23.26 -39.30 -28.02
CA ARG A 78 -23.60 -38.88 -29.38
C ARG A 78 -22.60 -37.84 -29.84
N SER A 79 -21.70 -38.31 -30.70
CA SER A 79 -21.07 -37.54 -31.76
C SER A 79 -22.12 -36.66 -32.45
N GLN A 80 -21.98 -35.34 -32.32
CA GLN A 80 -22.57 -34.39 -33.24
C GLN A 80 -21.48 -33.45 -33.73
N ASN A 81 -21.00 -33.75 -34.94
CA ASN A 81 -20.48 -32.76 -35.87
C ASN A 81 -21.60 -31.76 -36.18
N GLY A 82 -21.71 -30.72 -35.36
CA GLY A 82 -22.50 -29.53 -35.62
C GLY A 82 -21.56 -28.34 -35.71
N LYS A 83 -21.34 -27.82 -36.93
CA LYS A 83 -20.66 -26.55 -37.15
C LYS A 83 -21.35 -25.45 -36.34
N THR A 84 -20.79 -25.11 -35.19
CA THR A 84 -21.19 -23.92 -34.43
C THR A 84 -20.65 -22.69 -35.17
N LYS A 85 -21.56 -21.77 -35.48
CA LYS A 85 -21.26 -20.45 -36.04
C LYS A 85 -20.17 -19.79 -35.19
N SER A 86 -19.08 -19.42 -35.84
CA SER A 86 -17.96 -18.71 -35.21
C SER A 86 -18.45 -17.40 -34.59
N SER A 87 -18.41 -17.30 -33.27
CA SER A 87 -18.41 -16.02 -32.56
C SER A 87 -17.27 -15.15 -33.13
N PRO A 88 -17.43 -13.82 -33.26
CA PRO A 88 -16.34 -12.96 -33.74
C PRO A 88 -15.15 -13.11 -32.80
N GLY A 89 -14.02 -13.58 -33.31
CA GLY A 89 -12.81 -13.75 -32.52
C GLY A 89 -12.40 -12.41 -31.90
N LEU A 90 -12.09 -12.42 -30.60
CA LEU A 90 -11.60 -11.25 -29.87
C LEU A 90 -10.42 -10.62 -30.63
N SER A 91 -10.41 -9.29 -30.72
CA SER A 91 -9.28 -8.56 -31.31
C SER A 91 -7.98 -8.84 -30.53
N LYS A 92 -6.81 -8.64 -31.15
CA LYS A 92 -5.51 -8.82 -30.45
C LYS A 92 -5.41 -7.98 -29.17
N LEU A 93 -6.06 -6.82 -29.13
CA LEU A 93 -6.15 -5.98 -27.94
C LEU A 93 -7.07 -6.60 -26.89
N GLN A 94 -8.25 -7.08 -27.28
CA GLN A 94 -9.20 -7.75 -26.38
C GLN A 94 -8.63 -9.06 -25.81
N GLN A 95 -7.87 -9.83 -26.60
CA GLN A 95 -7.16 -11.02 -26.13
C GLN A 95 -6.09 -10.67 -25.09
N LYS A 96 -5.29 -9.61 -25.34
CA LYS A 96 -4.32 -9.10 -24.36
C LYS A 96 -4.98 -8.59 -23.08
N MET A 97 -6.12 -7.90 -23.19
CA MET A 97 -6.89 -7.43 -22.04
C MET A 97 -7.48 -8.60 -21.24
N GLN A 98 -8.03 -9.61 -21.92
CA GLN A 98 -8.54 -10.81 -21.27
C GLN A 98 -7.44 -11.60 -20.55
N GLN A 99 -6.24 -11.71 -21.14
CA GLN A 99 -5.08 -12.31 -20.48
C GLN A 99 -4.63 -11.51 -19.25
N LYS A 100 -4.63 -10.17 -19.33
CA LYS A 100 -4.34 -9.29 -18.17
C LYS A 100 -5.37 -9.47 -17.05
N LEU A 101 -6.67 -9.52 -17.38
CA LEU A 101 -7.76 -9.74 -16.42
C LEU A 101 -7.63 -11.11 -15.73
N LYS A 102 -7.37 -12.18 -16.50
CA LYS A 102 -7.10 -13.52 -15.95
C LYS A 102 -5.91 -13.52 -14.99
N GLY A 103 -4.81 -12.85 -15.36
CA GLY A 103 -3.62 -12.75 -14.51
C GLY A 103 -3.84 -11.93 -13.23
N ALA A 104 -4.63 -10.87 -13.28
CA ALA A 104 -4.98 -10.07 -12.10
C ALA A 104 -5.89 -10.83 -11.14
N ARG A 105 -6.88 -11.54 -11.69
CA ARG A 105 -7.81 -12.38 -10.93
C ARG A 105 -7.10 -13.55 -10.24
N PHE A 106 -6.21 -14.25 -10.95
CA PHE A 106 -5.33 -15.27 -10.35
C PHE A 106 -4.52 -14.71 -9.17
N ARG A 107 -3.89 -13.53 -9.33
CA ARG A 107 -3.09 -12.93 -8.24
C ARG A 107 -3.92 -12.62 -7.00
N TRP A 108 -5.15 -12.13 -7.19
CA TRP A 108 -6.08 -11.88 -6.09
C TRP A 108 -6.50 -13.17 -5.38
N ILE A 109 -6.86 -14.23 -6.13
CA ILE A 109 -7.22 -15.53 -5.55
C ILE A 109 -6.04 -16.12 -4.77
N ASN A 110 -4.84 -16.09 -5.36
CA ASN A 110 -3.62 -16.59 -4.74
C ASN A 110 -3.30 -15.84 -3.42
N GLU A 111 -3.53 -14.53 -3.37
CA GLU A 111 -3.36 -13.73 -2.16
C GLU A 111 -4.42 -14.04 -1.09
N ALA A 112 -5.69 -14.19 -1.50
CA ALA A 112 -6.77 -14.57 -0.60
C ALA A 112 -6.48 -15.93 0.05
N LEU A 113 -6.13 -16.94 -0.75
CA LEU A 113 -5.81 -18.29 -0.25
C LEU A 113 -4.58 -18.31 0.69
N TYR A 114 -3.59 -17.42 0.50
CA TYR A 114 -2.43 -17.33 1.39
C TYR A 114 -2.66 -16.53 2.67
N THR A 115 -3.75 -15.76 2.77
CA THR A 115 -4.05 -14.89 3.92
C THR A 115 -5.23 -15.39 4.76
N THR A 116 -5.88 -16.47 4.34
CA THR A 116 -6.97 -17.13 5.09
C THR A 116 -6.51 -18.43 5.74
N THR A 117 -7.30 -18.98 6.67
CA THR A 117 -7.08 -20.32 7.23
C THR A 117 -7.54 -21.40 6.25
N GLY A 118 -7.07 -22.64 6.41
CA GLY A 118 -7.51 -23.79 5.60
C GLY A 118 -9.03 -23.96 5.57
N ASP A 119 -9.69 -23.83 6.72
CA ASP A 119 -11.16 -23.95 6.83
C ASP A 119 -11.89 -22.89 5.99
N LYS A 120 -11.40 -21.65 6.01
CA LYS A 120 -11.96 -20.53 5.23
C LYS A 120 -11.65 -20.64 3.75
N ALA A 121 -10.46 -21.13 3.39
CA ALA A 121 -10.09 -21.42 2.01
C ALA A 121 -11.00 -22.50 1.42
N PHE A 122 -11.27 -23.56 2.19
CA PHE A 122 -12.21 -24.60 1.81
C PHE A 122 -13.63 -24.04 1.62
N GLU A 123 -14.15 -23.27 2.58
CA GLU A 123 -15.46 -22.61 2.46
C GLU A 123 -15.55 -21.67 1.24
N MET A 124 -14.52 -20.85 1.01
CA MET A 124 -14.44 -19.91 -0.12
C MET A 124 -14.55 -20.65 -1.46
N VAL A 125 -13.85 -21.78 -1.58
CA VAL A 125 -13.83 -22.59 -2.80
C VAL A 125 -15.12 -23.39 -2.98
N GLN A 126 -15.74 -23.88 -1.91
CA GLN A 126 -17.04 -24.54 -1.98
C GLN A 126 -18.15 -23.57 -2.42
N ASN A 127 -18.08 -22.31 -1.97
CA ASN A 127 -19.04 -21.26 -2.33
C ASN A 127 -18.89 -20.79 -3.80
N ASP A 128 -17.67 -20.81 -4.35
CA ASP A 128 -17.43 -20.56 -5.78
C ASP A 128 -16.34 -21.48 -6.34
N PRO A 129 -16.72 -22.66 -6.90
CA PRO A 129 -15.75 -23.62 -7.45
C PRO A 129 -14.88 -23.06 -8.58
N ARG A 130 -15.30 -21.98 -9.24
CA ARG A 130 -14.50 -21.33 -10.31
C ARG A 130 -13.22 -20.71 -9.76
N ILE A 131 -13.20 -20.32 -8.49
CA ILE A 131 -11.99 -19.79 -7.81
C ILE A 131 -10.86 -20.82 -7.90
N PHE A 132 -11.18 -22.09 -7.67
CA PHE A 132 -10.20 -23.18 -7.73
C PHE A 132 -9.68 -23.40 -9.15
N GLU A 133 -10.58 -23.47 -10.13
CA GLU A 133 -10.19 -23.66 -11.53
C GLU A 133 -9.29 -22.52 -12.03
N GLU A 134 -9.64 -21.27 -11.72
CA GLU A 134 -8.84 -20.11 -12.10
C GLU A 134 -7.51 -20.01 -11.35
N TYR A 135 -7.47 -20.44 -10.09
CA TYR A 135 -6.25 -20.59 -9.31
C TYR A 135 -5.30 -21.58 -9.99
N HIS A 136 -5.77 -22.79 -10.30
CA HIS A 136 -4.96 -23.81 -10.95
C HIS A 136 -4.50 -23.39 -12.34
N GLN A 137 -5.38 -22.83 -13.16
CA GLN A 137 -5.01 -22.34 -14.49
C GLN A 137 -3.91 -21.27 -14.42
N GLY A 138 -4.03 -20.33 -13.46
CA GLY A 138 -3.02 -19.29 -13.30
C GLY A 138 -1.70 -19.82 -12.75
N PHE A 139 -1.73 -20.80 -11.83
CA PHE A 139 -0.54 -21.40 -11.24
C PHE A 139 0.19 -22.32 -12.24
N SER A 140 -0.53 -23.17 -12.97
CA SER A 140 0.02 -24.00 -14.07
C SER A 140 0.73 -23.12 -15.11
N ALA A 141 0.12 -22.00 -15.50
CA ALA A 141 0.74 -21.05 -16.44
C ALA A 141 1.97 -20.31 -15.87
N GLN A 142 2.17 -20.30 -14.54
CA GLN A 142 3.40 -19.80 -13.91
C GLN A 142 4.48 -20.88 -13.90
N VAL A 143 4.14 -22.09 -13.50
CA VAL A 143 5.08 -23.22 -13.40
C VAL A 143 5.60 -23.64 -14.77
N GLU A 144 4.81 -23.55 -15.84
CA GLU A 144 5.27 -23.77 -17.22
C GLU A 144 6.45 -22.88 -17.63
N LYS A 145 6.62 -21.72 -16.98
CA LYS A 145 7.72 -20.78 -17.27
C LYS A 145 8.96 -21.07 -16.43
N TRP A 146 8.87 -21.99 -15.47
CA TRP A 146 10.00 -22.33 -14.61
C TRP A 146 10.91 -23.31 -15.34
N PRO A 147 12.24 -23.22 -15.15
CA PRO A 147 13.18 -24.14 -15.80
C PRO A 147 12.99 -25.59 -15.35
N VAL A 148 12.40 -25.80 -14.16
CA VAL A 148 12.09 -27.10 -13.58
C VAL A 148 10.75 -26.98 -12.84
N ASN A 149 9.86 -27.96 -13.04
CA ASN A 149 8.64 -28.10 -12.25
C ASN A 149 8.93 -29.02 -11.03
N PRO A 150 8.65 -28.60 -9.78
CA PRO A 150 8.95 -29.41 -8.59
C PRO A 150 8.18 -30.74 -8.54
N VAL A 151 6.97 -30.82 -9.11
CA VAL A 151 6.21 -32.09 -9.19
C VAL A 151 6.97 -33.11 -10.04
N ASP A 152 7.60 -32.67 -11.12
CA ASP A 152 8.40 -33.55 -11.99
C ASP A 152 9.68 -34.05 -11.30
N VAL A 153 10.21 -33.28 -10.34
CA VAL A 153 11.32 -33.73 -9.49
C VAL A 153 10.86 -34.87 -8.58
N PHE A 154 9.71 -34.73 -7.93
CA PHE A 154 9.15 -35.80 -7.10
C PHE A 154 8.77 -37.04 -7.90
N ILE A 155 8.21 -36.90 -9.10
CA ILE A 155 7.95 -38.04 -10.01
C ILE A 155 9.24 -38.81 -10.29
N LYS A 156 10.33 -38.13 -10.64
CA LYS A 156 11.63 -38.78 -10.90
C LYS A 156 12.18 -39.50 -9.67
N GLN A 157 12.00 -38.93 -8.48
CA GLN A 157 12.40 -39.58 -7.22
C GLN A 157 11.57 -40.83 -6.93
N LEU A 158 10.26 -40.79 -7.17
CA LEU A 158 9.36 -41.92 -6.95
C LEU A 158 9.63 -43.07 -7.94
N GLN A 159 9.88 -42.77 -9.21
CA GLN A 159 10.21 -43.78 -10.23
C GLN A 159 11.44 -44.65 -9.89
N GLN A 160 12.32 -44.16 -9.02
CA GLN A 160 13.52 -44.87 -8.55
C GLN A 160 13.25 -45.76 -7.33
N ARG A 161 12.01 -45.84 -6.87
CA ARG A 161 11.57 -46.59 -5.68
C ARG A 161 10.37 -47.44 -6.04
N ASP A 162 10.09 -48.47 -5.25
CA ASP A 162 8.97 -49.37 -5.52
C ASP A 162 8.00 -49.45 -4.34
N ARG A 163 6.69 -49.52 -4.65
CA ARG A 163 5.62 -49.93 -3.73
C ARG A 163 5.55 -49.09 -2.45
N LEU A 164 5.34 -47.79 -2.63
CA LEU A 164 5.10 -46.85 -1.53
C LEU A 164 3.61 -46.49 -1.46
N VAL A 165 3.14 -46.12 -0.28
CA VAL A 165 1.89 -45.40 -0.05
C VAL A 165 2.22 -43.91 0.07
N VAL A 166 1.84 -43.14 -0.95
CA VAL A 166 2.12 -41.71 -1.07
C VAL A 166 0.83 -40.93 -0.83
N ALA A 167 0.87 -39.96 0.07
CA ALA A 167 -0.16 -38.94 0.21
C ALA A 167 0.31 -37.66 -0.49
N ASP A 168 -0.36 -37.33 -1.59
CA ASP A 168 -0.24 -36.08 -2.32
C ASP A 168 -1.20 -35.06 -1.68
N MET A 169 -0.64 -34.07 -1.00
CA MET A 169 -1.36 -33.07 -0.20
C MET A 169 -1.43 -31.74 -0.93
N GLY A 170 -2.29 -31.64 -1.95
CA GLY A 170 -2.54 -30.42 -2.71
C GLY A 170 -1.55 -30.14 -3.86
N CYS A 171 -0.98 -31.16 -4.50
CA CYS A 171 -0.12 -30.97 -5.69
C CYS A 171 -0.94 -30.69 -6.99
N GLY A 172 -2.19 -30.23 -6.86
CA GLY A 172 -3.06 -29.80 -7.96
C GLY A 172 -3.72 -30.95 -8.72
N GLU A 173 -3.46 -31.08 -10.02
CA GLU A 173 -4.22 -31.96 -10.93
C GLU A 173 -3.92 -33.48 -10.76
N ALA A 174 -3.38 -33.91 -9.61
CA ALA A 174 -2.97 -35.29 -9.31
C ALA A 174 -1.98 -35.90 -10.33
N LYS A 175 -1.05 -35.08 -10.81
CA LYS A 175 -0.01 -35.52 -11.78
C LYS A 175 0.86 -36.66 -11.23
N LEU A 176 1.08 -36.70 -9.90
CA LEU A 176 1.76 -37.81 -9.22
C LEU A 176 0.99 -39.12 -9.40
N ALA A 177 -0.28 -39.16 -9.00
CA ALA A 177 -1.12 -40.36 -9.15
C ALA A 177 -1.26 -40.79 -10.61
N ALA A 178 -1.43 -39.84 -11.54
CA ALA A 178 -1.55 -40.14 -12.97
C ALA A 178 -0.27 -40.76 -13.57
N THR A 179 0.91 -40.37 -13.07
CA THR A 179 2.19 -40.81 -13.66
C THR A 179 2.75 -42.06 -12.98
N VAL A 180 2.67 -42.15 -11.65
CA VAL A 180 3.32 -43.23 -10.89
C VAL A 180 2.35 -44.10 -10.10
N GLY A 181 1.03 -43.92 -10.26
CA GLY A 181 0.00 -44.70 -9.57
C GLY A 181 -0.06 -46.19 -9.92
N ASN A 182 0.61 -46.62 -11.00
CA ASN A 182 0.77 -48.04 -11.32
C ASN A 182 1.91 -48.71 -10.52
N GLN A 183 2.85 -47.91 -9.99
CA GLN A 183 4.02 -48.37 -9.24
C GLN A 183 3.86 -48.17 -7.72
N HIS A 184 3.07 -47.17 -7.32
CA HIS A 184 2.79 -46.80 -5.93
C HIS A 184 1.30 -46.64 -5.69
N THR A 185 0.86 -46.80 -4.45
CA THR A 185 -0.48 -46.39 -4.02
C THR A 185 -0.43 -44.88 -3.75
N VAL A 186 -1.05 -44.07 -4.62
CA VAL A 186 -1.06 -42.61 -4.45
C VAL A 186 -2.46 -42.13 -4.08
N HIS A 187 -2.59 -41.51 -2.91
CA HIS A 187 -3.80 -40.83 -2.46
C HIS A 187 -3.62 -39.33 -2.69
N SER A 188 -4.38 -38.75 -3.63
CA SER A 188 -4.32 -37.30 -3.91
C SER A 188 -5.47 -36.58 -3.25
N PHE A 189 -5.15 -35.53 -2.49
CA PHE A 189 -6.10 -34.69 -1.77
C PHE A 189 -5.99 -33.26 -2.24
N ASP A 190 -7.13 -32.59 -2.41
CA ASP A 190 -7.19 -31.15 -2.69
C ASP A 190 -8.51 -30.56 -2.18
N LEU A 191 -8.68 -29.25 -2.21
CA LEU A 191 -9.93 -28.60 -1.77
C LEU A 191 -11.10 -28.94 -2.71
N VAL A 192 -10.83 -29.27 -3.98
CA VAL A 192 -11.80 -29.65 -5.01
C VAL A 192 -11.25 -30.77 -5.88
N ALA A 193 -12.13 -31.69 -6.29
CA ALA A 193 -11.79 -32.74 -7.23
C ALA A 193 -11.73 -32.18 -8.66
N TYR A 194 -10.52 -31.97 -9.20
CA TYR A 194 -10.34 -31.63 -10.61
C TYR A 194 -10.57 -32.84 -11.54
N ASN A 195 -10.23 -34.04 -11.05
CA ASN A 195 -10.45 -35.31 -11.74
C ASN A 195 -10.78 -36.40 -10.72
N ASN A 196 -11.05 -37.62 -11.21
CA ASN A 196 -11.44 -38.76 -10.37
C ASN A 196 -10.30 -39.37 -9.53
N LEU A 197 -9.07 -38.87 -9.66
CA LEU A 197 -7.93 -39.28 -8.85
C LEU A 197 -7.79 -38.46 -7.57
N ILE A 198 -8.50 -37.33 -7.47
CA ILE A 198 -8.44 -36.39 -6.35
C ILE A 198 -9.64 -36.62 -5.42
N THR A 199 -9.35 -36.82 -4.14
CA THR A 199 -10.35 -36.80 -3.08
C THR A 199 -10.48 -35.38 -2.54
N PRO A 200 -11.65 -34.72 -2.66
CA PRO A 200 -11.83 -33.36 -2.18
C PRO A 200 -11.97 -33.36 -0.64
N CYS A 201 -11.10 -32.65 0.07
CA CYS A 201 -11.17 -32.53 1.53
C CYS A 201 -10.40 -31.30 2.03
N ASN A 202 -10.50 -31.03 3.34
CA ASN A 202 -9.60 -30.10 4.01
C ASN A 202 -8.23 -30.75 4.15
N ILE A 203 -7.17 -30.12 3.64
CA ILE A 203 -5.80 -30.67 3.71
C ILE A 203 -5.28 -30.77 5.15
N ALA A 204 -5.87 -30.02 6.08
CA ALA A 204 -5.59 -30.13 7.51
C ALA A 204 -6.24 -31.36 8.18
N ASP A 205 -7.11 -32.09 7.47
CA ASP A 205 -7.88 -33.24 7.98
C ASP A 205 -8.29 -34.16 6.81
N VAL A 206 -7.39 -35.06 6.41
CA VAL A 206 -7.58 -35.94 5.25
C VAL A 206 -8.14 -37.30 5.67
N PRO A 207 -8.94 -37.96 4.81
CA PRO A 207 -9.59 -39.24 5.12
C PRO A 207 -8.63 -40.44 5.01
N LEU A 208 -7.48 -40.37 5.68
CA LEU A 208 -6.53 -41.47 5.85
C LEU A 208 -6.41 -41.85 7.32
N ALA A 209 -6.16 -43.13 7.58
CA ALA A 209 -5.87 -43.63 8.91
C ALA A 209 -4.50 -43.12 9.39
N ASP A 210 -4.31 -43.12 10.72
CA ASP A 210 -3.02 -42.82 11.33
C ASP A 210 -1.94 -43.77 10.80
N ALA A 211 -0.74 -43.24 10.55
CA ALA A 211 0.41 -44.00 10.05
C ALA A 211 0.16 -44.80 8.75
N ALA A 212 -0.82 -44.39 7.94
CA ALA A 212 -1.15 -45.06 6.68
C ALA A 212 -0.18 -44.79 5.52
N ALA A 213 0.61 -43.70 5.56
CA ALA A 213 1.47 -43.27 4.46
C ALA A 213 2.97 -43.52 4.73
N ASP A 214 3.69 -43.94 3.69
CA ASP A 214 5.15 -44.01 3.64
C ASP A 214 5.78 -42.63 3.38
N MET A 215 5.10 -41.82 2.56
CA MET A 215 5.56 -40.52 2.12
C MET A 215 4.40 -39.53 2.05
N VAL A 216 4.60 -38.32 2.54
CA VAL A 216 3.69 -37.19 2.38
C VAL A 216 4.39 -36.12 1.56
N ILE A 217 3.72 -35.60 0.54
CA ILE A 217 4.27 -34.58 -0.36
C ILE A 217 3.38 -33.34 -0.32
N PHE A 218 3.96 -32.20 0.07
CA PHE A 218 3.41 -30.88 -0.21
C PHE A 218 4.21 -30.26 -1.35
N CYS A 219 3.60 -30.08 -2.51
CA CYS A 219 4.21 -29.36 -3.62
C CYS A 219 3.45 -28.06 -3.88
N LEU A 220 4.02 -26.93 -3.39
CA LEU A 220 3.46 -25.58 -3.53
C LEU A 220 2.07 -25.44 -2.87
N ALA A 221 1.84 -26.27 -1.83
CA ALA A 221 0.52 -26.55 -1.28
C ALA A 221 0.35 -26.12 0.19
N LEU A 222 1.37 -25.52 0.83
CA LEU A 222 1.30 -25.18 2.25
C LEU A 222 0.46 -23.92 2.52
N MET A 223 -0.71 -23.76 1.89
CA MET A 223 -1.48 -22.51 1.84
C MET A 223 -1.93 -22.00 3.22
N GLY A 224 -2.29 -20.71 3.29
CA GLY A 224 -2.90 -20.10 4.45
C GLY A 224 -1.98 -19.77 5.63
N THR A 225 -2.59 -19.20 6.68
CA THR A 225 -1.91 -18.73 7.90
C THR A 225 -1.74 -19.83 8.96
N ASP A 226 -2.39 -20.98 8.78
CA ASP A 226 -2.40 -22.11 9.71
C ASP A 226 -1.69 -23.37 9.17
N PHE A 227 -0.65 -23.19 8.34
CA PHE A 227 0.13 -24.28 7.72
C PHE A 227 0.64 -25.33 8.72
N ILE A 228 0.84 -24.97 9.99
CA ILE A 228 1.22 -25.89 11.06
C ILE A 228 0.18 -27.00 11.26
N LYS A 229 -1.11 -26.74 11.02
CA LYS A 229 -2.14 -27.80 11.03
C LYS A 229 -1.89 -28.83 9.93
N PHE A 230 -1.36 -28.41 8.78
CA PHE A 230 -1.08 -29.31 7.66
C PHE A 230 0.14 -30.17 7.99
N ILE A 231 1.14 -29.58 8.65
CA ILE A 231 2.31 -30.33 9.18
C ILE A 231 1.88 -31.33 10.25
N ARG A 232 0.95 -30.95 11.15
CA ARG A 232 0.34 -31.87 12.13
C ARG A 232 -0.35 -33.04 11.44
N GLU A 233 -1.13 -32.75 10.41
CA GLU A 233 -1.84 -33.79 9.67
C GLU A 233 -0.89 -34.73 8.92
N ALA A 234 0.15 -34.17 8.29
CA ALA A 234 1.23 -34.96 7.70
C ALA A 234 1.93 -35.84 8.74
N ASN A 235 2.16 -35.33 9.96
CA ASN A 235 2.70 -36.14 11.04
C ASN A 235 1.72 -37.29 11.39
N ARG A 236 0.42 -37.03 11.54
CA ARG A 236 -0.58 -38.05 11.88
C ARG A 236 -0.59 -39.22 10.88
N ILE A 237 -0.65 -38.92 9.59
CA ILE A 237 -0.78 -39.95 8.54
C ILE A 237 0.54 -40.64 8.19
N LEU A 238 1.70 -40.03 8.49
CA LEU A 238 3.00 -40.67 8.26
C LEU A 238 3.29 -41.76 9.29
N ARG A 239 3.76 -42.91 8.82
CA ARG A 239 4.36 -43.92 9.71
C ARG A 239 5.67 -43.42 10.31
N GLN A 240 6.06 -44.00 11.44
CA GLN A 240 7.36 -43.71 12.05
C GLN A 240 8.49 -44.02 11.05
N GLY A 241 9.40 -43.06 10.85
CA GLY A 241 10.46 -43.17 9.82
C GLY A 241 10.01 -42.87 8.39
N GLY A 242 8.74 -42.52 8.17
CA GLY A 242 8.23 -42.06 6.87
C GLY A 242 8.77 -40.67 6.48
N GLU A 243 8.68 -40.36 5.20
CA GLU A 243 9.28 -39.15 4.60
C GLU A 243 8.26 -38.04 4.39
N LEU A 244 8.59 -36.83 4.83
CA LEU A 244 7.86 -35.62 4.49
C LEU A 244 8.66 -34.82 3.45
N LYS A 245 8.07 -34.58 2.29
CA LYS A 245 8.64 -33.81 1.19
C LYS A 245 7.90 -32.48 1.06
N ILE A 246 8.63 -31.38 1.05
CA ILE A 246 8.07 -30.03 0.87
C ILE A 246 8.82 -29.35 -0.27
N ALA A 247 8.08 -28.97 -1.30
CA ALA A 247 8.52 -27.99 -2.30
C ALA A 247 7.74 -26.71 -2.07
N GLU A 248 8.42 -25.59 -1.80
CA GLU A 248 7.74 -24.30 -1.65
C GLU A 248 8.46 -23.14 -2.34
N VAL A 249 7.71 -22.11 -2.73
CA VAL A 249 8.26 -20.91 -3.37
C VAL A 249 9.29 -20.26 -2.44
N VAL A 250 10.49 -19.94 -2.95
CA VAL A 250 11.59 -19.36 -2.13
C VAL A 250 11.12 -18.09 -1.40
N SER A 251 10.40 -17.22 -2.10
CA SER A 251 9.90 -15.96 -1.53
C SER A 251 8.88 -16.12 -0.40
N ARG A 252 8.33 -17.33 -0.22
CA ARG A 252 7.32 -17.64 0.79
C ARG A 252 7.94 -17.99 2.13
N ILE A 253 9.13 -18.55 2.19
CA ILE A 253 9.77 -18.88 3.48
C ILE A 253 10.53 -17.64 3.97
N THR A 254 10.15 -17.06 5.12
CA THR A 254 10.83 -15.87 5.70
C THR A 254 12.28 -16.17 6.04
N ASP A 255 12.47 -17.29 6.72
CA ASP A 255 13.71 -17.78 7.27
C ASP A 255 13.68 -19.30 7.20
N VAL A 256 14.49 -19.85 6.30
CA VAL A 256 14.58 -21.29 6.07
C VAL A 256 15.09 -22.03 7.31
N ALA A 257 16.00 -21.44 8.08
CA ALA A 257 16.54 -22.09 9.27
C ALA A 257 15.48 -22.15 10.38
N ALA A 258 14.74 -21.06 10.59
CA ALA A 258 13.64 -21.04 11.54
C ALA A 258 12.48 -21.97 11.13
N PHE A 259 12.15 -22.03 9.83
CA PHE A 259 11.15 -22.96 9.30
C PHE A 259 11.53 -24.42 9.53
N VAL A 260 12.78 -24.79 9.24
CA VAL A 260 13.30 -26.13 9.51
C VAL A 260 13.24 -26.44 11.02
N SER A 261 13.72 -25.51 11.84
CA SER A 261 13.73 -25.68 13.30
C SER A 261 12.32 -25.90 13.83
N GLU A 262 11.31 -25.19 13.33
CA GLU A 262 9.92 -25.39 13.72
C GLU A 262 9.47 -26.82 13.42
N LEU A 263 9.65 -27.31 12.20
CA LEU A 263 9.29 -28.69 11.84
C LEU A 263 10.05 -29.72 12.68
N GLU A 264 11.31 -29.45 13.05
CA GLU A 264 12.08 -30.32 13.94
C GLU A 264 11.47 -30.40 15.35
N THR A 265 10.95 -29.29 15.88
CA THR A 265 10.20 -29.32 17.15
C THR A 265 8.87 -30.08 17.05
N GLN A 266 8.34 -30.25 15.84
CA GLN A 266 7.08 -30.95 15.56
C GLN A 266 7.26 -32.44 15.21
N GLY A 267 8.40 -33.03 15.60
CA GLY A 267 8.63 -34.47 15.46
C GLY A 267 9.20 -34.89 14.11
N PHE A 268 9.78 -33.96 13.35
CA PHE A 268 10.52 -34.24 12.12
C PHE A 268 12.03 -34.04 12.31
N LYS A 269 12.82 -34.54 11.35
CA LYS A 269 14.26 -34.25 11.26
C LYS A 269 14.64 -33.99 9.82
N LEU A 270 15.36 -32.90 9.56
CA LEU A 270 15.82 -32.58 8.21
C LEU A 270 16.80 -33.64 7.70
N LYS A 271 16.57 -34.14 6.50
CA LYS A 271 17.44 -35.08 5.78
C LYS A 271 18.21 -34.40 4.67
N HIS A 272 17.52 -33.59 3.87
CA HIS A 272 18.09 -32.92 2.72
C HIS A 272 17.40 -31.58 2.49
N LYS A 273 18.16 -30.61 2.00
CA LYS A 273 17.68 -29.27 1.63
C LYS A 273 18.36 -28.86 0.34
N ASP A 274 17.56 -28.53 -0.66
CA ASP A 274 18.01 -27.96 -1.93
C ASP A 274 17.47 -26.55 -2.11
N THR A 275 18.39 -25.58 -2.10
CA THR A 275 18.13 -24.15 -2.33
C THR A 275 18.75 -23.64 -3.63
N ALA A 276 19.19 -24.53 -4.52
CA ALA A 276 19.87 -24.15 -5.77
C ALA A 276 18.90 -23.54 -6.79
N ASN A 277 17.63 -23.93 -6.76
CA ASN A 277 16.58 -23.35 -7.60
C ASN A 277 16.17 -21.97 -7.07
N LYS A 278 16.08 -20.97 -7.97
CA LYS A 278 15.74 -19.59 -7.61
C LYS A 278 14.23 -19.37 -7.35
N MET A 279 13.38 -20.29 -7.80
CA MET A 279 11.92 -20.16 -7.75
C MET A 279 11.31 -20.90 -6.56
N PHE A 280 11.81 -22.09 -6.24
CA PHE A 280 11.34 -22.90 -5.11
C PHE A 280 12.51 -23.55 -4.36
N ILE A 281 12.27 -23.90 -3.09
CA ILE A 281 13.14 -24.68 -2.22
C ILE A 281 12.53 -26.07 -2.03
N MET A 282 13.39 -27.10 -1.97
CA MET A 282 12.99 -28.47 -1.64
C MET A 282 13.55 -28.84 -0.27
N LEU A 283 12.70 -29.36 0.60
CA LEU A 283 13.05 -29.81 1.93
C LEU A 283 12.54 -31.23 2.14
N ASP A 284 13.44 -32.12 2.56
CA ASP A 284 13.13 -33.50 2.85
C ASP A 284 13.32 -33.75 4.34
N PHE A 285 12.30 -34.28 4.98
CA PHE A 285 12.31 -34.63 6.39
C PHE A 285 11.98 -36.10 6.60
N ILE A 286 12.37 -36.62 7.75
CA ILE A 286 11.93 -37.92 8.25
C ILE A 286 11.13 -37.72 9.55
N LYS A 287 10.03 -38.46 9.73
CA LYS A 287 9.29 -38.47 10.99
C LYS A 287 10.09 -39.22 12.06
N ILE A 288 10.43 -38.53 13.15
CA ILE A 288 11.18 -39.06 14.29
C ILE A 288 10.33 -39.21 15.56
N GLY A 289 9.14 -38.60 15.62
CA GLY A 289 8.26 -38.72 16.76
C GLY A 289 6.86 -38.16 16.50
N PRO A 290 5.97 -38.24 17.51
CA PRO A 290 4.64 -37.64 17.43
C PRO A 290 4.73 -36.10 17.37
N PHE A 291 3.69 -35.48 16.83
CA PHE A 291 3.54 -34.03 16.83
C PHE A 291 3.46 -33.49 18.27
N SER A 292 4.09 -32.34 18.54
CA SER A 292 4.20 -31.77 19.88
C SER A 292 3.19 -30.63 20.09
N GLU A 293 2.12 -30.88 20.84
CA GLU A 293 1.12 -29.84 21.11
C GLU A 293 1.64 -28.70 22.00
N SER A 294 2.64 -28.96 22.85
CA SER A 294 3.20 -27.97 23.79
C SER A 294 4.06 -26.90 23.09
N SER A 295 4.70 -27.21 21.96
CA SER A 295 5.46 -26.27 21.13
C SER A 295 4.58 -25.50 20.15
N SER A 296 3.39 -26.01 19.81
CA SER A 296 2.46 -25.35 18.87
C SER A 296 1.89 -24.01 19.37
N LYS A 297 1.79 -23.82 20.70
CA LYS A 297 1.31 -22.56 21.33
C LYS A 297 2.25 -21.37 21.14
N SER A 298 3.50 -21.61 20.70
CA SER A 298 4.50 -20.59 20.37
C SER A 298 4.88 -20.56 18.89
N SER A 299 4.15 -21.27 18.01
CA SER A 299 4.44 -21.29 16.58
C SER A 299 4.40 -19.86 16.02
N ASN A 300 5.45 -19.47 15.28
CA ASN A 300 5.52 -18.16 14.66
C ASN A 300 4.74 -18.19 13.33
N PRO A 301 3.54 -17.60 13.23
CA PRO A 301 2.75 -17.58 12.00
C PRO A 301 3.45 -16.81 10.86
N GLU A 302 4.50 -16.05 11.17
CA GLU A 302 5.29 -15.32 10.17
C GLU A 302 6.35 -16.20 9.46
N LEU A 303 6.47 -17.51 9.73
CA LEU A 303 7.47 -18.36 9.05
C LEU A 303 7.20 -18.55 7.55
N LEU A 304 5.95 -18.38 7.13
CA LEU A 304 5.54 -18.28 5.73
C LEU A 304 5.00 -16.87 5.46
N LYS A 305 5.70 -16.10 4.63
CA LYS A 305 5.32 -14.74 4.18
C LYS A 305 4.08 -14.82 3.29
N PRO A 306 3.07 -13.97 3.51
CA PRO A 306 2.28 -13.44 2.41
C PRO A 306 3.21 -12.56 1.54
N GLN A 307 3.77 -13.12 0.47
CA GLN A 307 4.43 -12.41 -0.66
C GLN A 307 5.30 -11.16 -0.35
N LEU A 308 6.31 -11.26 0.52
CA LEU A 308 7.09 -10.09 0.98
C LEU A 308 8.04 -9.42 -0.04
N ALA A 309 8.22 -9.99 -1.25
CA ALA A 309 9.04 -9.34 -2.29
C ALA A 309 8.33 -8.10 -2.90
N LYS A 310 7.00 -8.07 -2.88
CA LYS A 310 6.23 -6.87 -3.26
C LYS A 310 6.36 -5.77 -2.21
N ASP A 311 6.42 -6.17 -0.94
CA ASP A 311 6.38 -5.26 0.22
C ASP A 311 7.64 -4.43 0.38
N LEU A 312 8.84 -5.01 0.23
CA LEU A 312 10.09 -4.23 0.29
C LEU A 312 10.15 -3.12 -0.77
N TYR A 313 9.57 -3.36 -1.95
CA TYR A 313 9.66 -2.43 -3.07
C TYR A 313 8.63 -1.29 -2.99
N ARG A 314 7.39 -1.59 -2.57
CA ARG A 314 6.39 -0.55 -2.25
C ARG A 314 6.75 0.21 -0.97
N ALA A 315 7.35 -0.45 0.03
CA ALA A 315 7.67 0.14 1.34
C ALA A 315 8.56 1.38 1.24
N GLU A 316 9.42 1.46 0.22
CA GLU A 316 10.29 2.63 -0.02
C GLU A 316 9.69 3.67 -1.00
N ARG A 317 8.41 3.51 -1.38
CA ARG A 317 7.74 4.34 -2.39
C ARG A 317 6.52 5.08 -1.85
N ALA A 318 6.48 6.38 -2.14
CA ALA A 318 5.29 7.19 -1.92
C ALA A 318 4.83 7.84 -3.22
N VAL A 319 3.51 7.95 -3.41
CA VAL A 319 2.91 8.81 -4.42
C VAL A 319 2.62 10.17 -3.81
N ILE A 320 3.02 11.23 -4.51
CA ILE A 320 2.84 12.61 -4.08
C ILE A 320 2.03 13.40 -5.09
N PHE A 321 1.08 14.20 -4.61
CA PHE A 321 0.17 14.96 -5.46
C PHE A 321 0.38 16.47 -5.31
N PRO A 322 0.43 17.23 -6.42
CA PRO A 322 0.68 18.66 -6.40
C PRO A 322 -0.50 19.45 -5.81
N GLY A 323 -0.17 20.63 -5.29
CA GLY A 323 -1.13 21.63 -4.83
C GLY A 323 -1.38 22.73 -5.86
N GLN A 324 -2.18 23.73 -5.44
CA GLN A 324 -2.46 24.92 -6.24
C GLN A 324 -1.18 25.69 -6.60
N GLY A 325 -1.15 26.23 -7.82
CA GLY A 325 0.04 26.82 -8.44
C GLY A 325 0.75 25.89 -9.43
N SER A 326 0.24 24.66 -9.61
CA SER A 326 0.78 23.69 -10.56
C SER A 326 -0.03 23.57 -11.85
N GLN A 327 -1.18 24.26 -11.93
CA GLN A 327 -2.06 24.29 -13.09
C GLN A 327 -1.49 25.14 -14.23
N TYR A 328 -1.74 24.71 -15.48
CA TYR A 328 -1.40 25.44 -16.70
C TYR A 328 -2.35 25.01 -17.84
N ILE A 329 -2.53 25.86 -18.85
CA ILE A 329 -3.34 25.51 -20.03
C ILE A 329 -2.69 24.38 -20.82
N GLY A 330 -3.49 23.40 -21.24
CA GLY A 330 -3.06 22.19 -21.93
C GLY A 330 -2.78 21.02 -21.01
N MET A 331 -2.86 21.19 -19.68
CA MET A 331 -2.62 20.10 -18.74
C MET A 331 -3.63 18.95 -18.90
N GLY A 332 -3.16 17.71 -18.93
CA GLY A 332 -3.98 16.51 -19.04
C GLY A 332 -4.60 16.25 -20.42
N LYS A 333 -4.43 17.15 -21.39
CA LYS A 333 -4.96 16.99 -22.75
C LYS A 333 -4.39 15.75 -23.43
N ASP A 334 -3.07 15.60 -23.38
CA ASP A 334 -2.34 14.46 -23.91
C ASP A 334 -2.79 13.12 -23.27
N LEU A 335 -3.05 13.13 -21.96
CA LEU A 335 -3.59 11.97 -21.24
C LEU A 335 -4.98 11.59 -21.80
N SER A 336 -5.88 12.56 -21.94
CA SER A 336 -7.24 12.35 -22.45
C SER A 336 -7.26 11.84 -23.90
N GLU A 337 -6.35 12.35 -24.74
CA GLU A 337 -6.22 11.96 -26.13
C GLU A 337 -5.69 10.53 -26.28
N ARG A 338 -4.70 10.14 -25.45
CA ARG A 338 -4.01 8.83 -25.56
C ARG A 338 -4.68 7.70 -24.79
N TYR A 339 -5.35 7.98 -23.67
CA TYR A 339 -5.87 6.94 -22.78
C TYR A 339 -7.35 7.12 -22.47
N VAL A 340 -8.13 6.10 -22.80
CA VAL A 340 -9.56 6.02 -22.44
C VAL A 340 -9.77 6.14 -20.92
N ALA A 341 -8.89 5.55 -20.12
CA ALA A 341 -8.95 5.63 -18.66
C ALA A 341 -8.83 7.06 -18.12
N ALA A 342 -8.01 7.91 -18.76
CA ALA A 342 -7.91 9.32 -18.40
C ALA A 342 -9.13 10.11 -18.89
N ARG A 343 -9.60 9.84 -20.11
CA ARG A 343 -10.77 10.49 -20.69
C ARG A 343 -12.01 10.35 -19.80
N HIS A 344 -12.29 9.14 -19.32
CA HIS A 344 -13.41 8.90 -18.41
C HIS A 344 -13.30 9.70 -17.10
N VAL A 345 -12.09 9.94 -16.60
CA VAL A 345 -11.90 10.78 -15.39
C VAL A 345 -12.31 12.22 -15.67
N PHE A 346 -11.92 12.78 -16.81
CA PHE A 346 -12.31 14.15 -17.18
C PHE A 346 -13.81 14.27 -17.46
N GLU A 347 -14.41 13.27 -18.10
CA GLU A 347 -15.86 13.20 -18.32
C GLU A 347 -16.63 13.12 -16.99
N GLU A 348 -16.21 12.25 -16.05
CA GLU A 348 -16.82 12.18 -14.71
C GLU A 348 -16.71 13.50 -13.96
N VAL A 349 -15.56 14.18 -14.04
CA VAL A 349 -15.34 15.50 -13.42
C VAL A 349 -16.28 16.55 -14.01
N ASP A 350 -16.39 16.59 -15.34
CA ASP A 350 -17.27 17.54 -16.03
C ASP A 350 -18.74 17.29 -15.65
N ASP A 351 -19.17 16.02 -15.61
CA ASP A 351 -20.53 15.63 -15.26
C ASP A 351 -20.86 15.98 -13.79
N VAL A 352 -19.91 15.76 -12.87
CA VAL A 352 -20.07 16.10 -11.46
C VAL A 352 -20.21 17.61 -11.23
N LEU A 353 -19.51 18.42 -12.03
CA LEU A 353 -19.55 19.88 -11.93
C LEU A 353 -20.66 20.51 -12.77
N GLY A 354 -21.23 19.79 -13.75
CA GLY A 354 -22.19 20.32 -14.71
C GLY A 354 -21.59 21.34 -15.70
N ILE A 355 -20.26 21.39 -15.82
CA ILE A 355 -19.52 22.29 -16.71
C ILE A 355 -18.36 21.55 -17.37
N LYS A 356 -17.94 22.00 -18.55
CA LYS A 356 -16.77 21.47 -19.26
C LYS A 356 -15.47 22.03 -18.69
N LEU A 357 -15.12 21.63 -17.47
CA LEU A 357 -13.85 21.99 -16.85
C LEU A 357 -12.66 21.50 -17.69
N SER A 358 -12.82 20.33 -18.34
CA SER A 358 -11.83 19.80 -19.29
C SER A 358 -11.49 20.78 -20.43
N GLU A 359 -12.47 21.47 -21.01
CA GLU A 359 -12.24 22.50 -22.03
C GLU A 359 -11.47 23.71 -21.46
N THR A 360 -11.84 24.16 -20.25
CA THR A 360 -11.11 25.22 -19.53
C THR A 360 -9.65 24.85 -19.32
N MET A 361 -9.37 23.59 -19.00
CA MET A 361 -8.02 23.08 -18.77
C MET A 361 -7.21 22.94 -20.05
N PHE A 362 -7.80 22.40 -21.12
CA PHE A 362 -7.07 22.02 -22.32
C PHE A 362 -6.79 23.19 -23.25
N THR A 363 -7.76 24.09 -23.42
CA THR A 363 -7.71 25.16 -24.42
C THR A 363 -8.32 26.48 -23.95
N GLY A 364 -8.79 26.53 -22.69
CA GLY A 364 -9.49 27.68 -22.15
C GLY A 364 -8.61 28.89 -21.82
N ASN A 365 -9.23 29.85 -21.14
CA ASN A 365 -8.58 31.08 -20.71
C ASN A 365 -7.70 30.84 -19.46
N PRO A 366 -6.39 31.20 -19.48
CA PRO A 366 -5.52 31.05 -18.32
C PRO A 366 -6.04 31.72 -17.03
N GLN A 367 -6.63 32.91 -17.14
CA GLN A 367 -7.17 33.65 -16.00
C GLN A 367 -8.39 32.95 -15.40
N GLU A 368 -9.20 32.29 -16.23
CA GLU A 368 -10.34 31.50 -15.77
C GLU A 368 -9.89 30.21 -15.05
N LEU A 369 -8.87 29.53 -15.58
CA LEU A 369 -8.28 28.37 -14.91
C LEU A 369 -7.61 28.77 -13.58
N MET A 370 -7.05 29.97 -13.48
CA MET A 370 -6.42 30.48 -12.25
C MET A 370 -7.41 30.77 -11.11
N LEU A 371 -8.71 30.86 -11.38
CA LEU A 371 -9.71 30.98 -10.32
C LEU A 371 -9.68 29.73 -9.44
N THR A 372 -9.60 29.89 -8.12
CA THR A 372 -9.47 28.78 -7.16
C THR A 372 -10.53 27.70 -7.38
N LYS A 373 -11.79 28.10 -7.61
CA LYS A 373 -12.92 27.22 -7.90
C LYS A 373 -12.72 26.30 -9.12
N ASN A 374 -11.85 26.67 -10.05
CA ASN A 374 -11.50 25.89 -11.25
C ASN A 374 -10.14 25.20 -11.08
N ALA A 375 -9.11 25.92 -10.60
CA ALA A 375 -7.76 25.39 -10.42
C ALA A 375 -7.73 24.13 -9.53
N GLN A 376 -8.46 24.14 -8.41
CA GLN A 376 -8.48 23.04 -7.46
C GLN A 376 -9.04 21.73 -8.04
N PRO A 377 -10.28 21.68 -8.56
CA PRO A 377 -10.79 20.47 -9.19
C PRO A 377 -9.97 20.05 -10.41
N ALA A 378 -9.41 21.01 -11.16
CA ALA A 378 -8.60 20.72 -12.34
C ALA A 378 -7.29 19.99 -12.00
N ILE A 379 -6.61 20.38 -10.91
CA ILE A 379 -5.42 19.69 -10.40
C ILE A 379 -5.76 18.26 -9.98
N VAL A 380 -6.86 18.09 -9.24
CA VAL A 380 -7.32 16.77 -8.80
C VAL A 380 -7.64 15.88 -10.00
N ALA A 381 -8.34 16.41 -11.01
CA ALA A 381 -8.69 15.69 -12.23
C ALA A 381 -7.45 15.14 -12.95
N VAL A 382 -6.43 15.98 -13.20
CA VAL A 382 -5.20 15.52 -13.87
C VAL A 382 -4.43 14.51 -13.01
N SER A 383 -4.32 14.74 -11.69
CA SER A 383 -3.68 13.80 -10.77
C SER A 383 -4.35 12.41 -10.78
N VAL A 384 -5.68 12.36 -10.74
CA VAL A 384 -6.43 11.11 -10.75
C VAL A 384 -6.42 10.47 -12.15
N ALA A 385 -6.45 11.27 -13.23
CA ALA A 385 -6.32 10.76 -14.59
C ALA A 385 -4.97 10.04 -14.79
N GLY A 386 -3.86 10.65 -14.37
CA GLY A 386 -2.54 10.02 -14.40
C GLY A 386 -2.47 8.74 -13.56
N LEU A 387 -3.13 8.73 -12.39
CA LEU A 387 -3.25 7.53 -11.56
C LEU A 387 -4.00 6.40 -12.30
N ARG A 388 -5.15 6.68 -12.92
CA ARG A 388 -5.93 5.68 -13.67
C ARG A 388 -5.18 5.16 -14.89
N VAL A 389 -4.41 6.01 -15.57
CA VAL A 389 -3.51 5.57 -16.65
C VAL A 389 -2.47 4.59 -16.13
N LEU A 390 -1.81 4.90 -15.01
CA LEU A 390 -0.82 4.03 -14.40
C LEU A 390 -1.42 2.67 -13.99
N GLU A 391 -2.58 2.69 -13.33
CA GLU A 391 -3.27 1.47 -12.89
C GLU A 391 -3.71 0.59 -14.07
N HIS A 392 -4.30 1.21 -15.10
CA HIS A 392 -4.74 0.50 -16.30
C HIS A 392 -3.55 -0.03 -17.12
N GLY A 393 -2.49 0.75 -17.27
CA GLY A 393 -1.29 0.38 -18.01
C GLY A 393 -0.59 -0.84 -17.40
N THR A 394 -0.42 -0.83 -16.08
CA THR A 394 0.26 -1.88 -15.33
C THR A 394 -0.63 -3.08 -14.96
N GLY A 395 -1.95 -2.87 -14.82
CA GLY A 395 -2.85 -3.84 -14.23
C GLY A 395 -2.62 -4.05 -12.72
N MET A 396 -2.03 -3.05 -12.06
CA MET A 396 -1.78 -2.98 -10.62
C MET A 396 -2.59 -1.83 -10.03
N ARG A 397 -3.03 -1.94 -8.78
CA ARG A 397 -3.61 -0.82 -8.04
C ARG A 397 -2.50 0.12 -7.58
N ALA A 398 -2.83 1.37 -7.27
CA ALA A 398 -1.89 2.31 -6.69
C ALA A 398 -1.19 1.76 -5.41
N SER A 399 -1.93 1.04 -4.55
CA SER A 399 -1.44 0.40 -3.33
C SER A 399 -0.47 -0.77 -3.55
N ASP A 400 -0.41 -1.30 -4.78
CA ASP A 400 0.54 -2.34 -5.16
C ASP A 400 1.88 -1.71 -5.59
N ILE A 401 1.86 -0.42 -5.97
CA ILE A 401 3.02 0.33 -6.47
C ILE A 401 3.64 1.19 -5.37
N TYR A 402 2.80 1.76 -4.50
CA TYR A 402 3.16 2.74 -3.46
C TYR A 402 2.68 2.27 -2.09
N SER A 403 3.47 2.54 -1.05
CA SER A 403 3.08 2.27 0.35
C SER A 403 2.39 3.43 1.04
N PHE A 404 2.57 4.65 0.54
CA PHE A 404 1.96 5.84 1.11
C PHE A 404 1.49 6.79 0.01
N ALA A 405 0.43 7.52 0.30
CA ALA A 405 0.02 8.67 -0.48
C ALA A 405 0.10 9.95 0.36
N MET A 406 0.47 11.07 -0.25
CA MET A 406 0.37 12.38 0.36
C MET A 406 0.18 13.43 -0.72
N GLY A 407 -0.41 14.57 -0.40
CA GLY A 407 -0.55 15.64 -1.37
C GLY A 407 -0.46 17.00 -0.72
N HIS A 408 -0.01 17.98 -1.48
CA HIS A 408 0.21 19.33 -0.97
C HIS A 408 -1.10 20.12 -1.04
N SER A 409 -1.64 20.53 0.11
CA SER A 409 -2.91 21.26 0.22
C SER A 409 -4.04 20.51 -0.51
N VAL A 410 -4.57 21.07 -1.61
CA VAL A 410 -5.61 20.41 -2.43
C VAL A 410 -5.18 19.03 -2.95
N GLY A 411 -3.88 18.78 -3.12
CA GLY A 411 -3.38 17.46 -3.51
C GLY A 411 -3.71 16.36 -2.51
N GLU A 412 -3.98 16.69 -1.24
CA GLU A 412 -4.42 15.70 -0.24
C GLU A 412 -5.72 15.01 -0.65
N TYR A 413 -6.61 15.70 -1.37
CA TYR A 413 -7.82 15.10 -1.93
C TYR A 413 -7.49 14.05 -3.00
N SER A 414 -6.52 14.33 -3.88
CA SER A 414 -6.01 13.33 -4.83
C SER A 414 -5.41 12.11 -4.11
N ALA A 415 -4.71 12.34 -2.98
CA ALA A 415 -4.15 11.27 -2.17
C ALA A 415 -5.24 10.40 -1.51
N LEU A 416 -6.30 11.02 -0.98
CA LEU A 416 -7.46 10.33 -0.43
C LEU A 416 -8.23 9.53 -1.48
N ILE A 417 -8.38 10.06 -2.70
CA ILE A 417 -8.97 9.33 -3.84
C ILE A 417 -8.08 8.13 -4.22
N ALA A 418 -6.76 8.32 -4.29
CA ALA A 418 -5.82 7.26 -4.62
C ALA A 418 -5.83 6.11 -3.59
N ALA A 419 -6.03 6.44 -2.32
CA ALA A 419 -6.14 5.49 -1.22
C ALA A 419 -7.56 4.91 -1.01
N ASN A 420 -8.49 5.22 -1.92
CA ASN A 420 -9.89 4.80 -1.87
C ASN A 420 -10.68 5.33 -0.64
N VAL A 421 -10.18 6.35 0.05
CA VAL A 421 -10.84 6.97 1.22
C VAL A 421 -12.09 7.75 0.81
N ILE A 422 -12.03 8.45 -0.33
CA ILE A 422 -13.16 9.19 -0.91
C ILE A 422 -13.33 8.83 -2.40
N SER A 423 -14.54 9.03 -2.93
CA SER A 423 -14.80 8.89 -4.36
C SER A 423 -14.23 10.06 -5.16
N LEU A 424 -14.01 9.88 -6.48
CA LEU A 424 -13.63 10.99 -7.34
C LEU A 424 -14.73 12.06 -7.35
N ALA A 425 -15.99 11.65 -7.58
CA ALA A 425 -17.14 12.54 -7.54
C ALA A 425 -17.23 13.38 -6.24
N ASP A 426 -17.13 12.76 -5.07
CA ASP A 426 -17.21 13.50 -3.80
C ASP A 426 -15.97 14.36 -3.58
N GLY A 427 -14.79 13.88 -3.94
CA GLY A 427 -13.56 14.66 -3.94
C GLY A 427 -13.70 15.95 -4.77
N ILE A 428 -14.24 15.85 -5.98
CA ILE A 428 -14.48 16.99 -6.88
C ILE A 428 -15.52 17.97 -6.30
N ARG A 429 -16.62 17.47 -5.75
CA ARG A 429 -17.62 18.31 -5.07
C ARG A 429 -17.00 19.08 -3.91
N LEU A 430 -16.21 18.41 -3.07
CA LEU A 430 -15.57 19.03 -1.91
C LEU A 430 -14.54 20.08 -2.32
N VAL A 431 -13.64 19.78 -3.27
CA VAL A 431 -12.63 20.76 -3.69
C VAL A 431 -13.24 21.94 -4.46
N ARG A 432 -14.37 21.73 -5.15
CA ARG A 432 -15.15 22.82 -5.75
C ARG A 432 -15.70 23.75 -4.67
N THR A 433 -16.42 23.20 -3.68
CA THR A 433 -16.95 23.97 -2.54
C THR A 433 -15.83 24.67 -1.77
N ARG A 434 -14.70 23.99 -1.51
CA ARG A 434 -13.50 24.55 -0.89
C ARG A 434 -12.97 25.74 -1.69
N GLY A 435 -12.82 25.59 -3.00
CA GLY A 435 -12.30 26.64 -3.86
C GLY A 435 -13.18 27.89 -3.91
N GLU A 436 -14.50 27.71 -3.98
CA GLU A 436 -15.48 28.81 -3.93
C GLU A 436 -15.47 29.51 -2.57
N ALA A 437 -15.55 28.75 -1.49
CA ALA A 437 -15.60 29.30 -0.14
C ALA A 437 -14.31 30.05 0.24
N MET A 438 -13.14 29.57 -0.18
CA MET A 438 -11.86 30.27 0.04
C MET A 438 -11.77 31.59 -0.72
N GLN A 439 -12.31 31.68 -1.94
CA GLN A 439 -12.36 32.95 -2.68
C GLN A 439 -13.34 33.93 -2.04
N ASP A 440 -14.48 33.42 -1.59
CA ASP A 440 -15.54 34.24 -1.01
C ASP A 440 -15.16 34.83 0.35
N ALA A 441 -14.34 34.14 1.13
CA ALA A 441 -13.89 34.58 2.45
C ALA A 441 -13.11 35.91 2.46
N VAL A 442 -12.63 36.41 1.31
CA VAL A 442 -11.74 37.58 1.23
C VAL A 442 -12.10 38.62 0.18
N LYS A 443 -13.34 38.61 -0.34
CA LYS A 443 -13.83 39.52 -1.40
C LYS A 443 -13.61 41.02 -1.12
N GLU A 444 -13.40 41.42 0.14
CA GLU A 444 -13.28 42.83 0.54
C GLU A 444 -11.97 43.13 1.31
N ARG A 445 -10.97 42.23 1.27
CA ARG A 445 -9.75 42.38 2.07
C ARG A 445 -8.51 42.47 1.21
N ASN A 446 -7.58 43.34 1.59
CA ASN A 446 -6.24 43.37 1.01
C ASN A 446 -5.37 42.30 1.69
N TYR A 447 -4.92 41.31 0.93
CA TYR A 447 -4.19 40.15 1.43
C TYR A 447 -2.89 39.90 0.67
N ALA A 448 -2.06 39.01 1.22
CA ALA A 448 -0.89 38.50 0.52
C ALA A 448 -0.56 37.07 0.94
N MET A 449 0.08 36.36 0.02
CA MET A 449 0.91 35.20 0.35
C MET A 449 2.31 35.39 -0.22
N SER A 450 3.33 35.10 0.57
CA SER A 450 4.73 35.28 0.16
C SER A 450 5.60 34.09 0.53
N ALA A 451 6.24 33.50 -0.47
CA ALA A 451 7.23 32.44 -0.27
C ALA A 451 8.56 33.04 0.20
N CYS A 452 8.97 32.67 1.41
CA CYS A 452 10.20 33.10 2.05
C CYS A 452 11.28 32.03 1.92
N ILE A 453 12.38 32.36 1.26
CA ILE A 453 13.57 31.53 1.20
C ILE A 453 14.43 31.82 2.42
N LEU A 454 14.58 30.81 3.29
CA LEU A 454 15.20 30.94 4.60
C LEU A 454 16.70 30.69 4.54
N ARG A 455 17.43 31.28 5.48
CA ARG A 455 18.81 30.86 5.76
C ARG A 455 18.82 29.49 6.46
N LYS A 456 19.91 28.73 6.29
CA LYS A 456 20.06 27.40 6.89
C LYS A 456 19.84 27.45 8.41
N SER A 457 19.08 26.48 8.91
CA SER A 457 18.80 26.29 10.34
C SER A 457 18.14 27.50 11.03
N ARG A 458 17.33 28.28 10.30
CA ARG A 458 16.58 29.44 10.85
C ARG A 458 15.07 29.24 10.92
N MET A 459 14.56 28.05 10.59
CA MET A 459 13.11 27.80 10.50
C MET A 459 12.38 28.08 11.82
N VAL A 460 12.94 27.64 12.94
CA VAL A 460 12.37 27.89 14.28
C VAL A 460 12.34 29.39 14.59
N ASP A 461 13.43 30.10 14.30
CA ASP A 461 13.52 31.55 14.52
C ASP A 461 12.52 32.33 13.64
N VAL A 462 12.30 31.88 12.40
CA VAL A 462 11.34 32.48 11.47
C VAL A 462 9.91 32.31 11.99
N ILE A 463 9.53 31.10 12.41
CA ILE A 463 8.19 30.83 12.96
C ILE A 463 7.98 31.68 14.21
N ALA A 464 8.95 31.69 15.14
CA ALA A 464 8.87 32.50 16.35
C ALA A 464 8.79 34.01 16.06
N ASP A 465 9.49 34.50 15.03
CA ASP A 465 9.43 35.92 14.66
C ASP A 465 8.09 36.30 14.03
N VAL A 466 7.52 35.43 13.19
CA VAL A 466 6.17 35.63 12.62
C VAL A 466 5.13 35.64 13.73
N ASP A 467 5.20 34.72 14.69
CA ASP A 467 4.29 34.68 15.84
C ASP A 467 4.42 35.94 16.71
N ARG A 468 5.66 36.44 16.90
CA ARG A 468 5.90 37.71 17.60
C ARG A 468 5.26 38.88 16.86
N VAL A 469 5.44 38.98 15.54
CA VAL A 469 4.83 40.04 14.72
C VAL A 469 3.31 39.97 14.79
N GLN A 470 2.72 38.77 14.72
CA GLN A 470 1.28 38.59 14.91
C GLN A 470 0.82 39.11 16.29
N GLN A 471 1.55 38.79 17.37
CA GLN A 471 1.20 39.27 18.72
C GLN A 471 1.32 40.79 18.86
N GLU A 472 2.29 41.42 18.19
CA GLU A 472 2.44 42.88 18.18
C GLU A 472 1.27 43.55 17.47
N LEU A 473 0.91 43.06 16.29
CA LEU A 473 -0.24 43.56 15.53
C LEU A 473 -1.54 43.46 16.35
N SER A 474 -1.76 42.33 17.02
CA SER A 474 -2.94 42.14 17.88
C SER A 474 -2.98 43.07 19.10
N ARG A 475 -1.83 43.59 19.58
CA ARG A 475 -1.77 44.57 20.68
C ARG A 475 -1.94 46.00 20.21
N GLU A 476 -1.47 46.32 19.01
CA GLU A 476 -1.45 47.69 18.48
C GLU A 476 -2.82 48.18 18.03
N ASN A 477 -3.65 47.30 17.44
CA ASN A 477 -5.01 47.65 17.03
C ASN A 477 -5.91 46.43 17.13
N SER A 478 -6.75 46.38 18.17
CA SER A 478 -7.75 45.33 18.37
C SER A 478 -8.81 45.29 17.27
N ASP A 479 -9.02 46.42 16.57
CA ASP A 479 -10.11 46.61 15.61
C ASP A 479 -9.76 46.26 14.16
N ASN A 480 -8.47 46.10 13.79
CA ASN A 480 -8.04 46.00 12.39
C ASN A 480 -7.93 44.58 11.81
N ASP A 481 -8.25 43.53 12.59
CA ASP A 481 -8.26 42.13 12.16
C ASP A 481 -7.04 41.72 11.30
N GLU A 482 -5.86 42.23 11.70
CA GLU A 482 -4.59 42.00 11.00
C GLU A 482 -4.04 40.61 11.32
N VAL A 483 -3.77 39.86 10.27
CA VAL A 483 -3.33 38.46 10.38
C VAL A 483 -2.06 38.26 9.58
N VAL A 484 -1.06 37.60 10.18
CA VAL A 484 0.06 36.98 9.49
C VAL A 484 0.40 35.65 10.15
N GLN A 485 0.39 34.58 9.37
CA GLN A 485 0.69 33.24 9.83
C GLN A 485 1.54 32.50 8.80
N VAL A 486 2.26 31.48 9.27
CA VAL A 486 2.93 30.53 8.37
C VAL A 486 1.88 29.60 7.78
N ALA A 487 1.66 29.68 6.46
CA ALA A 487 0.71 28.87 5.73
C ALA A 487 1.27 27.53 5.27
N ASN A 488 2.57 27.48 4.93
CA ASN A 488 3.20 26.25 4.48
C ASN A 488 4.63 26.16 5.01
N ILE A 489 5.02 24.97 5.46
CA ILE A 489 6.41 24.63 5.75
C ILE A 489 6.86 23.65 4.66
N ASN A 490 7.30 24.20 3.52
CA ASN A 490 7.53 23.43 2.29
C ASN A 490 8.88 22.70 2.28
N SER A 491 9.92 23.28 2.87
CA SER A 491 11.23 22.64 2.95
C SER A 491 12.05 23.24 4.09
N SER A 492 13.20 22.64 4.41
CA SER A 492 14.15 23.16 5.41
C SER A 492 14.63 24.59 5.16
N SER A 493 14.38 25.13 3.96
CA SER A 493 14.77 26.48 3.52
C SER A 493 13.63 27.26 2.88
N GLN A 494 12.37 26.83 3.01
CA GLN A 494 11.24 27.57 2.47
C GLN A 494 9.99 27.44 3.35
N VAL A 495 9.44 28.60 3.73
CA VAL A 495 8.09 28.72 4.30
C VAL A 495 7.27 29.70 3.44
N VAL A 496 5.95 29.65 3.58
CA VAL A 496 5.04 30.61 2.96
C VAL A 496 4.31 31.35 4.07
N LEU A 497 4.32 32.68 4.02
CA LEU A 497 3.53 33.53 4.91
C LEU A 497 2.20 33.87 4.23
N SER A 498 1.14 33.99 5.01
CA SER A 498 -0.22 34.26 4.53
C SER A 498 -0.97 35.14 5.52
N GLY A 499 -1.79 36.06 5.00
CA GLY A 499 -2.65 36.92 5.80
C GLY A 499 -2.97 38.25 5.14
N THR A 500 -3.26 39.27 5.94
CA THR A 500 -3.48 40.64 5.46
C THR A 500 -2.19 41.22 4.89
N ARG A 501 -2.28 42.00 3.81
CA ARG A 501 -1.12 42.51 3.07
C ARG A 501 -0.12 43.23 3.98
N HIS A 502 -0.61 44.14 4.82
CA HIS A 502 0.21 44.94 5.72
C HIS A 502 0.95 44.06 6.75
N ALA A 503 0.24 43.15 7.42
CA ALA A 503 0.85 42.21 8.36
C ALA A 503 1.93 41.31 7.72
N VAL A 504 1.69 40.81 6.50
CA VAL A 504 2.69 40.03 5.75
C VAL A 504 3.91 40.89 5.44
N ASP A 505 3.73 42.10 4.90
CA ASP A 505 4.82 43.01 4.57
C ASP A 505 5.66 43.38 5.82
N ARG A 506 5.00 43.57 6.97
CA ARG A 506 5.67 43.80 8.26
C ARG A 506 6.49 42.59 8.71
N ALA A 507 5.93 41.38 8.62
CA ALA A 507 6.66 40.16 8.95
C ALA A 507 7.88 39.98 8.05
N LEU A 508 7.73 40.22 6.74
CA LEU A 508 8.84 40.16 5.78
C LEU A 508 9.96 41.16 6.12
N ALA A 509 9.61 42.40 6.46
CA ALA A 509 10.58 43.42 6.88
C ALA A 509 11.32 42.98 8.16
N SER A 510 10.62 42.41 9.13
CA SER A 510 11.22 41.86 10.35
C SER A 510 12.20 40.73 10.02
N LEU A 511 11.78 39.74 9.23
CA LEU A 511 12.64 38.62 8.82
C LEU A 511 13.89 39.09 8.06
N GLN A 512 13.76 40.12 7.23
CA GLN A 512 14.89 40.70 6.49
C GLN A 512 15.87 41.43 7.42
N SER A 513 15.37 42.30 8.31
CA SER A 513 16.21 43.04 9.27
C SER A 513 16.99 42.11 10.21
N LYS A 514 16.38 41.01 10.65
CA LYS A 514 17.02 39.98 11.48
C LYS A 514 17.88 38.99 10.70
N ARG A 515 17.98 39.16 9.37
CA ARG A 515 18.72 38.28 8.45
C ARG A 515 18.26 36.81 8.55
N LEU A 516 16.99 36.55 8.82
CA LEU A 516 16.42 35.20 8.90
C LEU A 516 16.04 34.66 7.51
N ALA A 517 15.55 35.53 6.64
CA ALA A 517 15.26 35.22 5.23
C ALA A 517 16.36 35.77 4.29
N MET A 518 16.60 35.07 3.19
CA MET A 518 17.47 35.53 2.10
C MET A 518 16.70 36.34 1.06
N ARG A 519 15.47 35.93 0.77
CA ARG A 519 14.59 36.52 -0.25
C ARG A 519 13.14 36.14 0.04
N ALA A 520 12.21 37.01 -0.31
CA ALA A 520 10.78 36.73 -0.36
C ALA A 520 10.23 36.95 -1.77
N VAL A 521 9.19 36.21 -2.13
CA VAL A 521 8.51 36.31 -3.42
C VAL A 521 7.00 36.31 -3.18
N ASN A 522 6.30 37.33 -3.68
CA ASN A 522 4.85 37.36 -3.63
C ASN A 522 4.26 36.31 -4.58
N LEU A 523 3.27 35.57 -4.09
CA LEU A 523 2.60 34.53 -4.85
C LEU A 523 1.33 35.11 -5.50
N PRO A 524 1.10 34.88 -6.80
CA PRO A 524 -0.13 35.31 -7.48
C PRO A 524 -1.28 34.38 -7.10
N VAL A 525 -1.86 34.62 -5.92
CA VAL A 525 -2.97 33.85 -5.36
C VAL A 525 -4.22 34.70 -5.22
N SER A 526 -5.36 34.04 -5.21
CA SER A 526 -6.71 34.60 -5.14
C SER A 526 -7.27 34.68 -3.71
N ALA A 527 -6.55 34.17 -2.71
CA ALA A 527 -6.86 34.31 -1.29
C ALA A 527 -5.61 34.03 -0.42
N PRO A 528 -5.59 34.48 0.85
CA PRO A 528 -4.57 34.11 1.83
C PRO A 528 -4.88 32.73 2.41
N PHE A 529 -4.51 31.68 1.69
CA PHE A 529 -4.78 30.29 2.10
C PHE A 529 -4.04 29.91 3.40
N HIS A 530 -4.59 28.94 4.14
CA HIS A 530 -3.95 28.32 5.32
C HIS A 530 -3.63 29.30 6.46
N CYS A 531 -4.52 30.27 6.69
CA CYS A 531 -4.48 31.16 7.85
C CYS A 531 -5.90 31.39 8.39
N SER A 532 -5.99 32.01 9.57
CA SER A 532 -7.26 32.25 10.29
C SER A 532 -8.30 33.05 9.50
N LEU A 533 -7.90 33.84 8.50
CA LEU A 533 -8.84 34.53 7.59
C LEU A 533 -9.72 33.54 6.80
N MET A 534 -9.32 32.27 6.70
CA MET A 534 -10.08 31.22 6.02
C MET A 534 -11.11 30.51 6.93
N ALA A 535 -11.32 30.97 8.16
CA ALA A 535 -12.30 30.37 9.08
C ALA A 535 -13.73 30.24 8.49
N PRO A 536 -14.27 31.22 7.72
CA PRO A 536 -15.57 31.05 7.05
C PRO A 536 -15.57 29.93 6.00
N ALA A 537 -14.45 29.77 5.27
CA ALA A 537 -14.30 28.72 4.28
C ALA A 537 -14.24 27.34 4.93
N LYS A 538 -13.58 27.21 6.09
CA LYS A 538 -13.58 26.00 6.91
C LYS A 538 -14.97 25.59 7.36
N GLN A 539 -15.80 26.53 7.84
CA GLN A 539 -17.18 26.24 8.27
C GLN A 539 -18.04 25.74 7.09
N THR A 540 -17.89 26.39 5.93
CA THR A 540 -18.59 26.00 4.70
C THR A 540 -18.20 24.59 4.27
N LEU A 541 -16.90 24.29 4.26
CA LEU A 541 -16.39 22.97 3.90
C LEU A 541 -16.82 21.89 4.92
N ALA A 542 -16.74 22.18 6.22
CA ALA A 542 -17.18 21.25 7.27
C ALA A 542 -18.66 20.88 7.11
N SER A 543 -19.51 21.87 6.81
CA SER A 543 -20.94 21.65 6.55
C SER A 543 -21.14 20.75 5.32
N ARG A 544 -20.39 21.00 4.25
CA ARG A 544 -20.45 20.18 3.03
C ARG A 544 -19.97 18.75 3.24
N ILE A 545 -18.93 18.55 4.05
CA ILE A 545 -18.44 17.21 4.41
C ILE A 545 -19.51 16.46 5.22
N ALA A 546 -20.17 17.13 6.18
CA ALA A 546 -21.24 16.53 6.98
C ALA A 546 -22.46 16.13 6.13
N GLU A 547 -22.79 16.93 5.11
CA GLU A 547 -23.86 16.65 4.15
C GLU A 547 -23.53 15.44 3.26
N LEU A 548 -22.35 15.42 2.65
CA LEU A 548 -21.96 14.39 1.68
C LEU A 548 -21.59 13.06 2.33
N LYS A 549 -21.10 13.07 3.58
CA LYS A 549 -20.50 11.90 4.26
C LYS A 549 -19.54 11.13 3.35
N PRO A 550 -18.50 11.81 2.83
CA PRO A 550 -17.71 11.33 1.70
C PRO A 550 -16.71 10.22 2.07
N ILE A 551 -16.43 10.05 3.37
CA ILE A 551 -15.42 9.12 3.87
C ILE A 551 -15.99 7.70 3.83
N ARG A 552 -15.33 6.83 3.09
CA ARG A 552 -15.66 5.40 3.03
C ARG A 552 -15.22 4.68 4.28
N ASP A 553 -15.81 3.51 4.51
CA ASP A 553 -15.42 2.60 5.57
C ASP A 553 -13.89 2.33 5.57
N PRO A 554 -13.19 2.44 6.72
CA PRO A 554 -11.75 2.20 6.80
C PRO A 554 -11.28 0.84 6.27
N SER A 555 -12.14 -0.19 6.27
CA SER A 555 -11.83 -1.52 5.74
C SER A 555 -11.58 -1.54 4.23
N VAL A 556 -12.04 -0.53 3.48
CA VAL A 556 -11.82 -0.43 2.03
C VAL A 556 -10.67 0.51 1.64
N TRP A 557 -10.00 1.12 2.63
CA TRP A 557 -8.84 1.97 2.37
C TRP A 557 -7.65 1.12 1.92
N THR A 558 -6.95 1.56 0.88
CA THR A 558 -5.93 0.72 0.24
C THR A 558 -4.50 1.06 0.64
N MET A 559 -4.25 2.27 1.16
CA MET A 559 -2.95 2.68 1.69
C MET A 559 -3.09 3.89 2.64
N PRO A 560 -2.13 4.12 3.56
CA PRO A 560 -2.16 5.28 4.44
C PRO A 560 -1.95 6.61 3.68
N VAL A 561 -2.67 7.65 4.12
CA VAL A 561 -2.57 9.02 3.58
C VAL A 561 -2.04 9.97 4.64
N ILE A 562 -0.99 10.73 4.34
CA ILE A 562 -0.41 11.69 5.30
C ILE A 562 -1.23 12.99 5.33
N SER A 563 -1.73 13.33 6.52
CA SER A 563 -2.46 14.58 6.77
C SER A 563 -1.55 15.80 6.71
N ASN A 564 -2.02 16.85 6.05
CA ASN A 564 -1.26 18.11 5.98
C ASN A 564 -1.23 18.85 7.33
N VAL A 565 -2.17 18.56 8.23
CA VAL A 565 -2.33 19.23 9.53
C VAL A 565 -1.48 18.57 10.62
N THR A 566 -1.43 17.24 10.64
CA THR A 566 -0.70 16.47 11.67
C THR A 566 0.68 16.00 11.22
N ALA A 567 0.92 15.96 9.90
CA ALA A 567 2.09 15.33 9.29
C ALA A 567 2.24 13.82 9.57
N GLU A 568 1.15 13.17 9.99
CA GLU A 568 1.06 11.74 10.25
C GLU A 568 -0.09 11.12 9.43
N PRO A 569 -0.15 9.79 9.29
CA PRO A 569 -1.24 9.14 8.58
C PRO A 569 -2.61 9.42 9.21
N HIS A 570 -3.63 9.62 8.39
CA HIS A 570 -5.02 9.55 8.84
C HIS A 570 -5.28 8.19 9.51
N THR A 571 -5.93 8.19 10.67
CA THR A 571 -6.28 6.97 11.42
C THR A 571 -7.78 6.88 11.63
N ALA A 572 -8.33 5.70 11.91
CA ALA A 572 -9.74 5.55 12.24
C ALA A 572 -10.13 6.25 13.57
N ALA A 573 -9.15 6.60 14.42
CA ALA A 573 -9.37 7.31 15.68
C ALA A 573 -9.45 8.83 15.49
N GLU A 574 -8.89 9.37 14.40
CA GLU A 574 -8.95 10.78 14.05
C GLU A 574 -9.98 10.98 12.94
N SER A 575 -10.83 12.00 13.06
CA SER A 575 -11.81 12.30 12.00
C SER A 575 -11.10 12.93 10.80
N VAL A 576 -11.05 12.19 9.68
CA VAL A 576 -10.55 12.69 8.39
C VAL A 576 -11.31 13.95 7.99
N GLU A 577 -12.61 13.99 8.26
CA GLU A 577 -13.50 15.13 8.02
C GLU A 577 -13.03 16.38 8.76
N ALA A 578 -12.74 16.24 10.05
CA ALA A 578 -12.27 17.35 10.89
C ALA A 578 -10.92 17.87 10.39
N LEU A 579 -9.98 16.98 10.06
CA LEU A 579 -8.66 17.36 9.55
C LEU A 579 -8.74 18.03 8.18
N LEU A 580 -9.63 17.60 7.29
CA LEU A 580 -9.85 18.25 6.00
C LEU A 580 -10.44 19.66 6.14
N ALA A 581 -11.34 19.85 7.10
CA ALA A 581 -11.87 21.17 7.42
C ALA A 581 -10.78 22.08 8.05
N GLU A 582 -10.03 21.57 9.02
CA GLU A 582 -8.89 22.27 9.63
C GLU A 582 -7.79 22.62 8.62
N GLN A 583 -7.58 21.79 7.59
CA GLN A 583 -6.57 22.04 6.56
C GLN A 583 -6.74 23.41 5.88
N VAL A 584 -7.96 23.95 5.84
CA VAL A 584 -8.28 25.23 5.17
C VAL A 584 -7.66 26.43 5.89
N ASP A 585 -7.63 26.42 7.22
CA ASP A 585 -7.15 27.54 8.06
C ASP A 585 -5.87 27.22 8.85
N ARG A 586 -5.34 25.99 8.75
CA ARG A 586 -4.10 25.55 9.41
C ARG A 586 -2.92 25.38 8.43
N PRO A 587 -1.68 25.50 8.92
CA PRO A 587 -0.48 25.32 8.10
C PRO A 587 -0.41 23.93 7.46
N VAL A 588 0.09 23.89 6.22
CA VAL A 588 0.50 22.64 5.56
C VAL A 588 1.92 22.26 6.03
N LEU A 589 2.01 21.19 6.80
CA LEU A 589 3.25 20.65 7.36
C LEU A 589 3.97 19.71 6.37
N TRP A 590 4.28 20.21 5.17
CA TRP A 590 4.83 19.41 4.07
C TRP A 590 6.23 18.84 4.37
N LEU A 591 7.14 19.65 4.91
CA LEU A 591 8.47 19.20 5.33
C LEU A 591 8.39 18.09 6.37
N GLN A 592 7.55 18.27 7.39
CA GLN A 592 7.35 17.28 8.43
C GLN A 592 6.75 15.99 7.85
N SER A 593 5.81 16.09 6.92
CA SER A 593 5.22 14.94 6.23
C SER A 593 6.27 14.15 5.44
N MET A 594 7.12 14.85 4.69
CA MET A 594 8.27 14.26 3.99
C MET A 594 9.25 13.60 4.96
N GLN A 595 9.56 14.25 6.09
CA GLN A 595 10.46 13.74 7.12
C GLN A 595 9.88 12.53 7.86
N PHE A 596 8.56 12.49 8.10
CA PHE A 596 7.87 11.35 8.68
C PHE A 596 8.08 10.12 7.80
N LEU A 597 7.74 10.22 6.52
CA LEU A 597 7.94 9.15 5.54
C LEU A 597 9.41 8.73 5.41
N LYS A 598 10.33 9.71 5.39
CA LYS A 598 11.76 9.44 5.28
C LYS A 598 12.32 8.70 6.50
N ASN A 599 12.03 9.20 7.70
CA ASN A 599 12.68 8.78 8.92
C ASN A 599 12.01 7.56 9.56
N ARG A 600 10.68 7.44 9.45
CA ARG A 600 9.90 6.35 10.05
C ARG A 600 9.70 5.17 9.10
N HIS A 601 9.65 5.43 7.79
CA HIS A 601 9.28 4.43 6.79
C HIS A 601 10.34 4.24 5.69
N ALA A 602 11.50 4.89 5.79
CA ALA A 602 12.60 4.76 4.84
C ALA A 602 12.23 5.03 3.37
N ILE A 603 11.21 5.86 3.13
CA ILE A 603 10.81 6.24 1.76
C ILE A 603 11.98 6.92 1.05
N SER A 604 12.30 6.43 -0.15
CA SER A 604 13.43 6.91 -0.96
C SER A 604 13.07 7.10 -2.44
N ARG A 605 11.87 6.71 -2.83
CA ARG A 605 11.35 6.76 -4.20
C ARG A 605 9.99 7.46 -4.22
N TRP A 606 9.84 8.44 -5.09
CA TRP A 606 8.70 9.34 -5.07
C TRP A 606 8.09 9.42 -6.46
N GLY A 607 6.78 9.15 -6.58
CA GLY A 607 6.01 9.37 -7.80
C GLY A 607 5.20 10.65 -7.70
N ALA A 608 5.65 11.74 -8.30
CA ALA A 608 4.92 13.00 -8.35
C ALA A 608 3.86 12.95 -9.45
N MET A 609 2.61 12.69 -9.07
CA MET A 609 1.49 12.43 -9.98
C MET A 609 0.59 13.65 -10.13
N GLY A 610 0.48 14.19 -11.33
CA GLY A 610 -0.36 15.36 -11.63
C GLY A 610 0.39 16.48 -12.33
N PRO A 611 -0.26 17.64 -12.53
CA PRO A 611 0.29 18.70 -13.36
C PRO A 611 1.48 19.39 -12.68
N GLY A 612 2.44 19.82 -13.50
CA GLY A 612 3.61 20.56 -13.05
C GLY A 612 4.59 19.73 -12.22
N ASN A 613 5.62 20.41 -11.70
CA ASN A 613 6.78 19.74 -11.07
C ASN A 613 7.05 20.19 -9.64
N VAL A 614 6.14 20.96 -9.03
CA VAL A 614 6.38 21.67 -7.76
C VAL A 614 6.73 20.70 -6.63
N VAL A 615 5.88 19.71 -6.35
CA VAL A 615 6.11 18.75 -5.26
C VAL A 615 7.33 17.86 -5.50
N GLY A 616 7.58 17.47 -6.76
CA GLY A 616 8.80 16.74 -7.12
C GLY A 616 10.08 17.55 -6.90
N ASN A 617 10.03 18.85 -7.16
CA ASN A 617 11.14 19.77 -6.90
C ASN A 617 11.37 19.99 -5.41
N LEU A 618 10.30 20.06 -4.60
CA LEU A 618 10.42 20.16 -3.14
C LEU A 618 11.11 18.91 -2.55
N VAL A 619 10.69 17.72 -2.97
CA VAL A 619 11.34 16.46 -2.55
C VAL A 619 12.80 16.42 -3.00
N GLY A 620 13.08 16.69 -4.29
CA GLY A 620 14.45 16.63 -4.82
C GLY A 620 15.40 17.64 -4.15
N LYS A 621 14.88 18.78 -3.68
CA LYS A 621 15.65 19.77 -2.94
C LYS A 621 15.97 19.32 -1.51
N GLU A 622 15.02 18.68 -0.82
CA GLU A 622 15.20 18.22 0.56
C GLU A 622 16.02 16.91 0.62
N PHE A 623 15.77 15.99 -0.32
CA PHE A 623 16.38 14.66 -0.39
C PHE A 623 17.07 14.44 -1.74
N ALA A 624 18.22 15.10 -1.94
CA ALA A 624 18.95 15.09 -3.21
C ALA A 624 19.39 13.70 -3.72
N LYS A 625 19.41 12.67 -2.84
CA LYS A 625 19.77 11.28 -3.20
C LYS A 625 18.56 10.42 -3.56
N ASP A 626 17.35 10.92 -3.33
CA ASP A 626 16.13 10.15 -3.57
C ASP A 626 15.74 10.16 -5.04
N ILE A 627 15.04 9.11 -5.46
CA ILE A 627 14.58 8.99 -6.84
C ILE A 627 13.20 9.63 -6.94
N VAL A 628 13.09 10.70 -7.73
CA VAL A 628 11.82 11.39 -7.97
C VAL A 628 11.41 11.22 -9.43
N ARG A 629 10.29 10.52 -9.65
CA ARG A 629 9.63 10.40 -10.96
C ARG A 629 8.53 11.44 -11.05
N ARG A 630 8.65 12.35 -12.02
CA ARG A 630 7.62 13.34 -12.36
C ARG A 630 6.72 12.69 -13.39
N LEU A 631 5.45 12.49 -13.04
CA LEU A 631 4.44 11.78 -13.83
C LEU A 631 3.38 12.81 -14.26
N SER A 632 3.81 13.79 -15.05
CA SER A 632 3.03 14.98 -15.42
C SER A 632 2.33 14.89 -16.77
N ASP A 633 2.78 13.94 -17.60
CA ASP A 633 2.36 13.78 -19.00
C ASP A 633 2.38 12.29 -19.38
N ALA A 634 1.84 12.00 -20.56
CA ALA A 634 1.67 10.66 -21.08
C ALA A 634 2.99 9.91 -21.30
N ASP A 635 4.03 10.60 -21.78
CA ASP A 635 5.33 9.97 -22.04
C ASP A 635 6.02 9.57 -20.74
N ALA A 636 5.97 10.43 -19.72
CA ALA A 636 6.49 10.11 -18.39
C ALA A 636 5.76 8.92 -17.75
N LEU A 637 4.45 8.79 -17.98
CA LEU A 637 3.66 7.65 -17.52
C LEU A 637 4.04 6.36 -18.27
N ASP A 638 4.14 6.39 -19.59
CA ASP A 638 4.55 5.23 -20.40
C ASP A 638 5.96 4.74 -20.01
N ASP A 639 6.90 5.66 -19.82
CA ASP A 639 8.25 5.35 -19.36
C ASP A 639 8.23 4.67 -17.99
N PHE A 640 7.40 5.18 -17.07
CA PHE A 640 7.31 4.61 -15.73
C PHE A 640 6.60 3.25 -15.73
N ILE A 641 5.53 3.08 -16.53
CA ILE A 641 4.88 1.79 -16.76
C ILE A 641 5.91 0.78 -17.28
N ALA A 642 6.74 1.15 -18.26
CA ALA A 642 7.80 0.28 -18.78
C ALA A 642 8.86 -0.06 -17.72
N VAL A 643 9.19 0.87 -16.82
CA VAL A 643 10.06 0.60 -15.66
C VAL A 643 9.43 -0.44 -14.73
N LEU A 644 8.16 -0.28 -14.38
CA LEU A 644 7.44 -1.22 -13.52
C LEU A 644 7.33 -2.60 -14.18
N ASP A 645 6.98 -2.68 -15.46
CA ASP A 645 6.90 -3.92 -16.21
C ASP A 645 8.24 -4.67 -16.25
N ARG A 646 9.36 -3.95 -16.43
CA ARG A 646 10.69 -4.57 -16.37
C ARG A 646 11.01 -5.12 -14.99
N GLN A 647 10.59 -4.43 -13.94
CA GLN A 647 10.79 -4.87 -12.55
C GLN A 647 9.97 -6.12 -12.26
N THR A 648 8.71 -6.16 -12.71
CA THR A 648 7.87 -7.36 -12.60
C THR A 648 8.45 -8.54 -13.39
N LYS A 649 8.96 -8.31 -14.61
CA LYS A 649 9.51 -9.38 -15.48
C LYS A 649 10.85 -9.95 -15.02
N ARG A 650 11.69 -9.17 -14.33
CA ARG A 650 12.98 -9.65 -13.83
C ARG A 650 12.86 -10.58 -12.62
N GLY A 651 11.64 -10.89 -12.17
CA GLY A 651 11.41 -11.80 -11.07
C GLY A 651 11.71 -11.18 -9.71
N PHE A 652 11.47 -9.87 -9.58
CA PHE A 652 11.86 -9.01 -8.45
C PHE A 652 13.36 -8.76 -8.38
#